data_AF-A0A410URN0-F1
#
_entry.id   AF-A0A410URN0-F1
#
_cell.length_a   1.000
_cell.length_b   1.000
_cell.length_c   1.000
_cell.angle_alpha   90.00
_cell.angle_beta   90.00
_cell.angle_gamma   90.00
#
_symmetry.space_group_name_H-M   'P 1'
#
loop_
_entity.id
_entity.type
_entity.pdbx_description
1 polymer ?
#
loop_
_entity_poly.entity_id
_entity_poly.type
_entity_poly.pdbx_seq_one_letter_code
_entity_poly.pdbx_strand_id
1 'polypeptide(L)'
;MAQIDVQFRNEVLRNSQNSALVPVRRSRYAMRTIQNHFFTITALAASLLIAIAFFLQGFLSYLYRLNHGEEIIHVINKVDQVGFLLLLGLVLLMVVSALGFHRLERSKSLLTFFLLAFILTVVAKGKFDNMGSDSMAEIMHANSQEGGDFIESYLSFVKLSVKECIVLFGPLLLIPVYALLVRKSGGTAGLRDIRLALKIIALVYLLTIAHFFYQMAVNYHSIDYFRERLESSTARAVGALGRTREAPNVVVYIGESTSRENFPLYMPAYAQADPLQEIRDELIVFSDVVTSFSHTFPSLYRAFTMSKDPYLDQFLLIKDLRRPNTLAVLEKGGMETHWISNQNLVGRWDWNSELFGRHSQHLKVLNGAERMYFNGVRKTDRALVAAYLEEASHLERSRQMMFLHSYAGHADYCKNIPREEHTVSGRFLPTLSQHALFGDMYVGDLNERMESIDCYGSVMSFVSKNLRAVIDDIAQRTLPVVFLYFADHGEEIYEGTGHDSRRNSYRHIEIPFFIYFNSAAREAYPDLYRAAQENRTKPYSIEWLSDTLIDLAGIDYKERQLLSVFRPDMQAPKRYALRRTDIRGNQFILAVDDEDASQRHDLLNHGHDYFRKRRLYNAFPGPEKNKLCSSRTNSLLKFREAASIFQCVEIDITIDAEADKLYVYRPPQANNHLQLKDLIAFGPPLEGHMLLAIRNPDSRNLAVLQAQLDRLFLPDQRHRIVIEIPHFDGVDRQGLQRLAKAGYELFYALPADLGAGCARDTLQAVCQRFAREILPVIEQAGVQGIAFDIEAVPFVRSLHAATRLQYSIKDMSAGGGKDIDRAILARSNTYSIPYRSAFDY
;
A
#
# COMPACT_ATOMS: atom_id res chain seq x y z
N MET A 1 -49.21 -26.10 87.50
CA MET A 1 -48.12 -25.60 86.63
C MET A 1 -48.44 -25.91 85.15
N ALA A 2 -49.45 -25.25 84.60
CA ALA A 2 -49.81 -25.31 83.18
C ALA A 2 -50.36 -23.96 82.72
N GLN A 3 -49.68 -22.88 83.12
CA GLN A 3 -50.03 -21.50 82.74
C GLN A 3 -48.81 -20.60 82.50
N ILE A 4 -47.61 -21.18 82.42
CA ILE A 4 -46.36 -20.45 82.11
C ILE A 4 -45.84 -20.78 80.69
N ASP A 5 -46.43 -21.77 79.99
CA ASP A 5 -45.97 -22.21 78.65
C ASP A 5 -46.68 -21.50 77.46
N VAL A 6 -47.69 -20.67 77.74
CA VAL A 6 -48.44 -19.94 76.69
C VAL A 6 -47.89 -18.53 76.45
N GLN A 7 -47.16 -17.96 77.42
CA GLN A 7 -46.61 -16.60 77.29
C GLN A 7 -45.27 -16.57 76.53
N PHE A 8 -44.45 -17.63 76.60
CA PHE A 8 -43.16 -17.68 75.90
C PHE A 8 -43.29 -18.01 74.39
N ARG A 9 -44.31 -18.79 73.99
CA ARG A 9 -44.55 -19.12 72.57
C ARG A 9 -45.08 -17.94 71.74
N ASN A 10 -45.82 -17.01 72.36
CA ASN A 10 -46.41 -15.88 71.64
C ASN A 10 -45.43 -14.72 71.40
N GLU A 11 -44.35 -14.61 72.18
CA GLU A 11 -43.33 -13.58 71.98
C GLU A 11 -42.28 -13.99 70.91
N VAL A 12 -41.95 -15.28 70.82
CA VAL A 12 -41.05 -15.81 69.78
C VAL A 12 -41.74 -15.84 68.40
N LEU A 13 -43.05 -16.11 68.32
CA LEU A 13 -43.78 -16.11 67.05
C LEU A 13 -44.02 -14.70 66.49
N ARG A 14 -44.17 -13.66 67.33
CA ARG A 14 -44.27 -12.26 66.86
C ARG A 14 -42.95 -11.71 66.32
N ASN A 15 -41.80 -12.10 66.89
CA ASN A 15 -40.49 -11.68 66.37
C ASN A 15 -40.03 -12.47 65.12
N SER A 16 -40.55 -13.69 64.89
CA SER A 16 -40.23 -14.45 63.66
C SER A 16 -41.02 -13.98 62.42
N GLN A 17 -42.24 -13.46 62.57
CA GLN A 17 -43.03 -12.98 61.41
C GLN A 17 -42.58 -11.59 60.91
N ASN A 18 -42.06 -10.73 61.79
CA ASN A 18 -41.54 -9.43 61.38
C ASN A 18 -40.12 -9.49 60.77
N SER A 19 -39.34 -10.53 61.03
CA SER A 19 -38.01 -10.71 60.41
C SER A 19 -38.06 -11.34 59.01
N ALA A 20 -39.13 -12.05 58.64
CA ALA A 20 -39.29 -12.65 57.32
C ALA A 20 -40.03 -11.75 56.29
N LEU A 21 -40.84 -10.78 56.73
CA LEU A 21 -41.58 -9.88 55.83
C LEU A 21 -40.80 -8.64 55.40
N VAL A 22 -39.81 -8.19 56.19
CA VAL A 22 -38.95 -7.05 55.85
C VAL A 22 -38.01 -7.35 54.67
N PRO A 23 -37.34 -8.52 54.57
CA PRO A 23 -36.50 -8.85 53.43
C PRO A 23 -37.31 -9.00 52.14
N VAL A 24 -38.52 -9.59 52.20
CA VAL A 24 -39.37 -9.83 51.01
C VAL A 24 -40.01 -8.54 50.49
N ARG A 25 -40.44 -7.62 51.36
CA ARG A 25 -40.89 -6.28 50.93
C ARG A 25 -39.75 -5.43 50.40
N ARG A 26 -38.56 -5.46 51.03
CA ARG A 26 -37.36 -4.77 50.51
C ARG A 26 -36.90 -5.35 49.18
N SER A 27 -36.93 -6.67 49.02
CA SER A 27 -36.63 -7.38 47.77
C SER A 27 -37.61 -6.98 46.66
N ARG A 28 -38.92 -7.01 46.90
CA ARG A 28 -39.92 -6.61 45.88
C ARG A 28 -39.87 -5.11 45.57
N TYR A 29 -39.58 -4.28 46.55
CA TYR A 29 -39.38 -2.84 46.36
C TYR A 29 -38.11 -2.60 45.54
N ALA A 30 -36.98 -3.22 45.90
CA ALA A 30 -35.74 -3.15 45.14
C ALA A 30 -35.91 -3.70 43.71
N MET A 31 -36.63 -4.81 43.52
CA MET A 31 -36.94 -5.37 42.20
C MET A 31 -37.79 -4.39 41.38
N ARG A 32 -38.78 -3.72 42.00
CA ARG A 32 -39.58 -2.67 41.35
C ARG A 32 -38.78 -1.41 41.04
N THR A 33 -37.88 -1.00 41.92
CA THR A 33 -36.98 0.15 41.71
C THR A 33 -35.98 -0.16 40.61
N ILE A 34 -35.40 -1.36 40.60
CA ILE A 34 -34.54 -1.86 39.53
C ILE A 34 -35.34 -1.97 38.23
N GLN A 35 -36.60 -2.41 38.24
CA GLN A 35 -37.45 -2.47 37.05
C GLN A 35 -37.80 -1.06 36.52
N ASN A 36 -38.14 -0.12 37.41
CA ASN A 36 -38.52 1.24 37.04
C ASN A 36 -37.32 2.09 36.57
N HIS A 37 -36.14 1.85 37.13
CA HIS A 37 -34.91 2.58 36.80
C HIS A 37 -33.87 1.71 36.11
N PHE A 38 -34.28 0.58 35.53
CA PHE A 38 -33.39 -0.40 34.91
C PHE A 38 -32.45 0.27 33.90
N PHE A 39 -33.04 1.09 33.02
CA PHE A 39 -32.36 1.87 32.00
C PHE A 39 -31.41 2.92 32.59
N THR A 40 -31.83 3.61 33.64
CA THR A 40 -31.00 4.60 34.33
C THR A 40 -29.79 3.95 34.98
N ILE A 41 -29.99 2.83 35.68
CA ILE A 41 -28.93 2.10 36.39
C ILE A 41 -27.95 1.46 35.40
N THR A 42 -28.42 0.84 34.32
CA THR A 42 -27.56 0.27 33.27
C THR A 42 -26.78 1.35 32.53
N ALA A 43 -27.40 2.48 32.19
CA ALA A 43 -26.72 3.61 31.58
C ALA A 43 -25.65 4.23 32.51
N LEU A 44 -25.93 4.36 33.81
CA LEU A 44 -24.96 4.86 34.79
C LEU A 44 -23.77 3.90 34.98
N ALA A 45 -24.05 2.60 35.08
CA ALA A 45 -23.00 1.58 35.23
C ALA A 45 -22.08 1.53 34.01
N ALA A 46 -22.65 1.61 32.79
CA ALA A 46 -21.87 1.68 31.56
C ALA A 46 -21.06 2.97 31.48
N SER A 47 -21.63 4.11 31.89
CA SER A 47 -20.91 5.40 31.93
C SER A 47 -19.77 5.40 32.93
N LEU A 48 -19.94 4.76 34.08
CA LEU A 48 -18.91 4.64 35.10
C LEU A 48 -17.75 3.76 34.62
N LEU A 49 -18.05 2.63 33.97
CA LEU A 49 -17.03 1.77 33.35
C LEU A 49 -16.21 2.52 32.30
N ILE A 50 -16.87 3.35 31.49
CA ILE A 50 -16.22 4.17 30.47
C ILE A 50 -15.38 5.28 31.09
N ALA A 51 -15.89 5.98 32.11
CA ALA A 51 -15.12 6.99 32.84
C ALA A 51 -13.87 6.40 33.50
N ILE A 52 -13.97 5.19 34.04
CA ILE A 52 -12.83 4.44 34.60
C ILE A 52 -11.85 4.05 33.49
N ALA A 53 -12.31 3.55 32.34
CA ALA A 53 -11.46 3.23 31.20
C ALA A 53 -10.71 4.46 30.66
N PHE A 54 -11.42 5.58 30.48
CA PHE A 54 -10.81 6.86 30.06
C PHE A 54 -9.82 7.41 31.08
N PHE A 55 -10.15 7.35 32.37
CA PHE A 55 -9.25 7.79 33.44
C PHE A 55 -7.98 6.93 33.46
N LEU A 56 -8.12 5.60 33.39
CA LEU A 56 -6.99 4.67 33.32
C LEU A 56 -6.15 4.92 32.07
N GLN A 57 -6.77 5.14 30.91
CA GLN A 57 -6.06 5.41 29.66
C GLN A 57 -5.31 6.74 29.69
N GLY A 58 -5.91 7.81 30.22
CA GLY A 58 -5.24 9.12 30.38
C GLY A 58 -4.08 9.05 31.38
N PHE A 59 -4.28 8.35 32.50
CA PHE A 59 -3.24 8.09 33.49
C PHE A 59 -2.10 7.23 32.94
N LEU A 60 -2.41 6.20 32.14
CA LEU A 60 -1.41 5.33 31.51
C LEU A 60 -0.70 5.99 30.33
N SER A 61 -1.36 6.86 29.57
CA SER A 61 -0.72 7.69 28.54
C SER A 61 0.26 8.70 29.16
N TYR A 62 -0.05 9.17 30.37
CA TYR A 62 0.88 9.94 31.19
C TYR A 62 2.07 9.08 31.65
N LEU A 63 1.83 7.82 32.06
CA LEU A 63 2.88 6.85 32.40
C LEU A 63 3.68 6.34 31.17
N TYR A 64 3.12 6.37 29.96
CA TYR A 64 3.82 6.05 28.71
C TYR A 64 4.94 7.05 28.42
N ARG A 65 4.77 8.32 28.79
CA ARG A 65 5.88 9.30 28.81
C ARG A 65 7.02 8.89 29.77
N LEU A 66 6.79 7.90 30.63
CA LEU A 66 7.74 7.31 31.58
C LEU A 66 8.13 5.84 31.22
N ASN A 67 7.88 5.40 29.98
CA ASN A 67 8.48 4.21 29.33
C ASN A 67 8.04 2.79 29.79
N HIS A 68 6.88 2.60 30.45
CA HIS A 68 6.51 1.28 31.05
C HIS A 68 5.08 0.74 30.74
N GLY A 69 4.43 1.10 29.62
CA GLY A 69 2.97 0.97 29.49
C GLY A 69 2.37 0.02 28.43
N GLU A 70 3.13 -0.61 27.54
CA GLU A 70 2.58 -1.09 26.26
C GLU A 70 1.55 -2.23 26.36
N GLU A 71 1.81 -3.29 27.13
CA GLU A 71 0.90 -4.44 27.22
C GLU A 71 -0.45 -4.09 27.89
N ILE A 72 -0.41 -3.18 28.86
CA ILE A 72 -1.61 -2.75 29.62
C ILE A 72 -2.49 -1.83 28.76
N ILE A 73 -1.88 -0.95 27.96
CA ILE A 73 -2.59 -0.10 26.99
C ILE A 73 -3.31 -0.97 25.95
N HIS A 74 -2.68 -2.04 25.47
CA HIS A 74 -3.30 -2.93 24.51
C HIS A 74 -4.54 -3.64 25.08
N VAL A 75 -4.50 -4.10 26.33
CA VAL A 75 -5.66 -4.72 27.01
C VAL A 75 -6.78 -3.69 27.22
N ILE A 76 -6.44 -2.47 27.62
CA ILE A 76 -7.42 -1.40 27.89
C ILE A 76 -8.09 -0.91 26.60
N ASN A 77 -7.35 -0.73 25.51
CA ASN A 77 -7.92 -0.40 24.20
C ASN A 77 -8.90 -1.49 23.72
N LYS A 78 -8.60 -2.76 24.01
CA LYS A 78 -9.48 -3.90 23.69
C LYS A 78 -10.74 -3.93 24.56
N VAL A 79 -10.62 -3.55 25.84
CA VAL A 79 -11.76 -3.38 26.76
C VAL A 79 -12.63 -2.19 26.35
N ASP A 80 -12.04 -1.08 25.92
CA ASP A 80 -12.75 0.09 25.40
C ASP A 80 -13.52 -0.21 24.11
N GLN A 81 -12.93 -0.99 23.21
CA GLN A 81 -13.63 -1.49 22.00
C GLN A 81 -14.89 -2.30 22.35
N VAL A 82 -14.79 -3.25 23.28
CA VAL A 82 -15.92 -4.08 23.71
C VAL A 82 -16.96 -3.25 24.49
N GLY A 83 -16.51 -2.35 25.37
CA GLY A 83 -17.35 -1.46 26.16
C GLY A 83 -18.16 -0.49 25.31
N PHE A 84 -17.55 0.10 24.28
CA PHE A 84 -18.20 0.99 23.33
C PHE A 84 -19.31 0.29 22.54
N LEU A 85 -19.04 -0.89 21.98
CA LEU A 85 -20.02 -1.63 21.18
C LEU A 85 -21.20 -2.14 22.03
N LEU A 86 -20.95 -2.56 23.27
CA LEU A 86 -21.98 -2.93 24.23
C LEU A 86 -22.89 -1.76 24.59
N LEU A 87 -22.31 -0.58 24.85
CA LEU A 87 -23.06 0.64 25.13
C LEU A 87 -23.94 1.03 23.93
N LEU A 88 -23.37 0.98 22.72
CA LEU A 88 -24.07 1.34 21.50
C LEU A 88 -25.28 0.43 21.22
N GLY A 89 -25.13 -0.88 21.45
CA GLY A 89 -26.23 -1.85 21.38
C GLY A 89 -27.31 -1.58 22.44
N LEU A 90 -26.90 -1.18 23.66
CA LEU A 90 -27.82 -0.77 24.73
C LEU A 90 -28.56 0.54 24.40
N VAL A 91 -27.92 1.49 23.71
CA VAL A 91 -28.53 2.73 23.20
C VAL A 91 -29.64 2.41 22.20
N LEU A 92 -29.36 1.54 21.22
CA LEU A 92 -30.34 1.14 20.22
C LEU A 92 -31.56 0.47 20.87
N LEU A 93 -31.31 -0.44 21.83
CA LEU A 93 -32.35 -1.07 22.65
C LEU A 93 -33.17 -0.02 23.43
N MET A 94 -32.52 0.99 24.02
CA MET A 94 -33.18 2.07 24.74
C MET A 94 -34.02 2.98 23.85
N VAL A 95 -33.56 3.31 22.64
CA VAL A 95 -34.32 4.12 21.68
C VAL A 95 -35.53 3.35 21.15
N VAL A 96 -35.37 2.07 20.81
CA VAL A 96 -36.49 1.18 20.44
C VAL A 96 -37.50 1.09 21.59
N SER A 97 -37.02 1.03 22.83
CA SER A 97 -37.85 1.01 24.05
C SER A 97 -38.58 2.32 24.31
N ALA A 98 -37.95 3.45 23.97
CA ALA A 98 -38.44 4.80 24.23
C ALA A 98 -39.54 5.25 23.26
N LEU A 99 -39.48 4.78 22.01
CA LEU A 99 -40.37 5.18 20.91
C LEU A 99 -41.74 4.49 20.95
N GLY A 100 -42.13 3.96 22.13
CA GLY A 100 -43.31 3.10 22.38
C GLY A 100 -44.38 3.21 21.32
N PHE A 101 -44.77 2.06 20.74
CA PHE A 101 -45.56 1.81 19.51
C PHE A 101 -46.93 2.54 19.34
N HIS A 102 -47.15 3.68 19.98
CA HIS A 102 -48.42 4.40 19.99
C HIS A 102 -48.59 5.41 18.83
N ARG A 103 -47.53 5.82 18.11
CA ARG A 103 -47.63 6.59 16.85
C ARG A 103 -46.61 6.12 15.81
N LEU A 104 -47.03 5.13 15.02
CA LEU A 104 -46.19 4.32 14.14
C LEU A 104 -45.31 5.12 13.15
N GLU A 105 -45.74 6.29 12.66
CA GLU A 105 -44.98 7.03 11.63
C GLU A 105 -43.81 7.87 12.16
N ARG A 106 -43.99 8.63 13.26
CA ARG A 106 -42.89 9.42 13.84
C ARG A 106 -41.85 8.56 14.55
N SER A 107 -42.28 7.43 15.11
CA SER A 107 -41.39 6.43 15.71
C SER A 107 -40.48 5.79 14.67
N LYS A 108 -40.95 5.58 13.45
CA LYS A 108 -40.14 5.05 12.34
C LYS A 108 -39.02 6.01 11.96
N SER A 109 -39.32 7.29 11.71
CA SER A 109 -38.29 8.26 11.28
C SER A 109 -37.17 8.46 12.32
N LEU A 110 -37.52 8.51 13.61
CA LEU A 110 -36.53 8.62 14.69
C LEU A 110 -35.71 7.35 14.87
N LEU A 111 -36.35 6.17 14.81
CA LEU A 111 -35.65 4.90 14.86
C LEU A 111 -34.69 4.76 13.66
N THR A 112 -35.14 5.12 12.46
CA THR A 112 -34.31 5.15 11.26
C THR A 112 -33.14 6.11 11.42
N PHE A 113 -33.35 7.31 11.97
CA PHE A 113 -32.26 8.27 12.23
C PHE A 113 -31.22 7.72 13.22
N PHE A 114 -31.64 7.16 14.34
CA PHE A 114 -30.71 6.59 15.33
C PHE A 114 -30.03 5.31 14.83
N LEU A 115 -30.73 4.47 14.07
CA LEU A 115 -30.15 3.30 13.41
C LEU A 115 -29.14 3.74 12.33
N LEU A 116 -29.44 4.78 11.56
CA LEU A 116 -28.53 5.34 10.57
C LEU A 116 -27.29 5.95 11.25
N ALA A 117 -27.46 6.75 12.30
CA ALA A 117 -26.36 7.30 13.09
C ALA A 117 -25.52 6.20 13.77
N PHE A 118 -26.17 5.13 14.25
CA PHE A 118 -25.53 3.94 14.82
C PHE A 118 -24.70 3.20 13.77
N ILE A 119 -25.29 2.89 12.61
CA ILE A 119 -24.60 2.27 11.48
C ILE A 119 -23.42 3.15 11.07
N LEU A 120 -23.63 4.46 10.92
CA LEU A 120 -22.61 5.42 10.53
C LEU A 120 -21.47 5.47 11.55
N THR A 121 -21.76 5.35 12.85
CA THR A 121 -20.76 5.37 13.93
C THR A 121 -19.97 4.05 14.03
N VAL A 122 -20.62 2.89 13.84
CA VAL A 122 -19.93 1.58 13.84
C VAL A 122 -19.07 1.43 12.58
N VAL A 123 -19.63 1.80 11.42
CA VAL A 123 -18.91 1.83 10.14
C VAL A 123 -17.74 2.81 10.20
N ALA A 124 -17.94 3.99 10.79
CA ALA A 124 -16.86 4.94 11.06
C ALA A 124 -15.77 4.31 11.94
N LYS A 125 -16.12 3.78 13.12
CA LYS A 125 -15.13 3.34 14.12
C LYS A 125 -14.19 2.25 13.61
N GLY A 126 -14.71 1.18 13.01
CA GLY A 126 -13.88 0.09 12.47
C GLY A 126 -12.91 0.56 11.36
N LYS A 127 -13.22 1.68 10.70
CA LYS A 127 -12.39 2.30 9.67
C LYS A 127 -11.39 3.31 10.25
N PHE A 128 -11.74 4.00 11.35
CA PHE A 128 -10.90 5.04 12.00
C PHE A 128 -9.75 4.37 12.74
N ASP A 129 -9.96 3.16 13.24
CA ASP A 129 -9.00 2.37 14.04
C ASP A 129 -7.63 2.15 13.37
N ASN A 130 -7.55 2.18 12.03
CA ASN A 130 -6.27 2.05 11.30
C ASN A 130 -5.75 3.38 10.76
N MET A 131 -6.40 4.51 11.03
CA MET A 131 -5.89 5.81 10.61
C MET A 131 -4.69 6.19 11.44
N GLY A 132 -3.63 6.62 10.77
CA GLY A 132 -2.43 7.08 11.43
C GLY A 132 -2.30 8.59 11.48
N SER A 133 -1.35 9.04 12.31
CA SER A 133 -0.97 10.45 12.46
C SER A 133 -0.61 11.12 11.12
N ASP A 134 -0.07 10.35 10.18
CA ASP A 134 0.22 10.74 8.81
C ASP A 134 -1.05 11.10 8.02
N SER A 135 -2.05 10.21 7.97
CA SER A 135 -3.33 10.49 7.31
C SER A 135 -4.12 11.60 8.03
N MET A 136 -3.96 11.73 9.35
CA MET A 136 -4.60 12.81 10.13
C MET A 136 -3.99 14.17 9.81
N ALA A 137 -2.66 14.25 9.65
CA ALA A 137 -2.01 15.48 9.23
C ALA A 137 -2.61 15.94 7.90
N GLU A 138 -2.70 15.04 6.92
CA GLU A 138 -3.31 15.36 5.63
C GLU A 138 -4.76 15.84 5.73
N ILE A 139 -5.64 15.23 6.53
CA ILE A 139 -7.03 15.73 6.67
C ILE A 139 -7.07 17.15 7.24
N MET A 140 -6.19 17.45 8.19
CA MET A 140 -6.08 18.80 8.75
C MET A 140 -5.46 19.80 7.75
N HIS A 141 -4.79 19.26 6.73
CA HIS A 141 -4.09 19.96 5.65
C HIS A 141 -4.73 19.73 4.26
N ALA A 142 -5.95 19.17 4.23
CA ALA A 142 -6.70 18.93 3.03
C ALA A 142 -7.65 20.09 2.80
N ASN A 143 -7.68 20.60 1.57
CA ASN A 143 -8.72 21.55 1.19
C ASN A 143 -10.12 20.89 1.23
N SER A 144 -11.19 21.66 1.10
CA SER A 144 -12.56 21.10 1.22
C SER A 144 -12.89 20.01 0.19
N GLN A 145 -12.21 20.01 -0.96
CA GLN A 145 -12.36 18.96 -1.99
C GLN A 145 -11.58 17.71 -1.59
N GLU A 146 -10.29 17.82 -1.25
CA GLU A 146 -9.47 16.69 -0.78
C GLU A 146 -10.05 16.04 0.48
N GLY A 147 -10.54 16.83 1.44
CA GLY A 147 -11.22 16.32 2.62
C GLY A 147 -12.51 15.57 2.26
N GLY A 148 -13.22 16.02 1.22
CA GLY A 148 -14.40 15.36 0.67
C GLY A 148 -14.06 14.04 -0.02
N ASP A 149 -13.09 14.05 -0.93
CA ASP A 149 -12.62 12.87 -1.67
C ASP A 149 -12.00 11.84 -0.72
N PHE A 150 -11.29 12.31 0.31
CA PHE A 150 -10.80 11.47 1.41
C PHE A 150 -11.96 10.79 2.15
N ILE A 151 -13.00 11.54 2.52
CA ILE A 151 -14.19 11.00 3.18
C ILE A 151 -14.92 10.02 2.24
N GLU A 152 -15.02 10.31 0.95
CA GLU A 152 -15.67 9.44 -0.04
C GLU A 152 -14.90 8.14 -0.25
N SER A 153 -13.59 8.21 -0.50
CA SER A 153 -12.68 7.05 -0.57
C SER A 153 -12.77 6.20 0.71
N TYR A 154 -12.94 6.86 1.85
CA TYR A 154 -13.07 6.22 3.14
C TYR A 154 -14.43 5.51 3.33
N LEU A 155 -15.52 6.07 2.78
CA LEU A 155 -16.89 5.55 2.87
C LEU A 155 -17.25 4.56 1.75
N SER A 156 -16.54 4.53 0.63
CA SER A 156 -16.90 3.72 -0.56
C SER A 156 -16.62 2.21 -0.42
N PHE A 157 -15.87 1.77 0.61
CA PHE A 157 -15.43 0.37 0.77
C PHE A 157 -16.00 -0.33 2.03
N VAL A 158 -17.30 -0.19 2.32
CA VAL A 158 -17.93 -0.84 3.48
C VAL A 158 -18.13 -2.36 3.27
N LYS A 159 -17.10 -3.18 3.52
CA LYS A 159 -17.27 -4.62 3.82
C LYS A 159 -17.38 -4.76 5.35
N LEU A 160 -18.57 -5.09 5.87
CA LEU A 160 -18.80 -5.38 7.30
C LEU A 160 -18.36 -6.82 7.60
N SER A 161 -17.49 -7.02 8.60
CA SER A 161 -17.13 -8.36 9.06
C SER A 161 -18.30 -9.04 9.76
N VAL A 162 -18.30 -10.38 9.83
CA VAL A 162 -19.35 -11.15 10.54
C VAL A 162 -19.48 -10.72 12.01
N LYS A 163 -18.36 -10.38 12.67
CA LYS A 163 -18.36 -9.87 14.06
C LYS A 163 -19.05 -8.52 14.15
N GLU A 164 -18.77 -7.60 13.22
CA GLU A 164 -19.43 -6.29 13.14
C GLU A 164 -20.91 -6.44 12.79
N CYS A 165 -21.29 -7.38 11.91
CA CYS A 165 -22.68 -7.72 11.61
C CYS A 165 -23.42 -8.26 12.85
N ILE A 166 -22.81 -9.15 13.64
CA ILE A 166 -23.42 -9.65 14.88
C ILE A 166 -23.63 -8.51 15.90
N VAL A 167 -22.69 -7.56 15.98
CA VAL A 167 -22.83 -6.39 16.85
C VAL A 167 -23.86 -5.39 16.32
N LEU A 168 -23.93 -5.21 15.00
CA LEU A 168 -24.89 -4.31 14.33
C LEU A 168 -26.33 -4.82 14.39
N PHE A 169 -26.53 -6.11 14.13
CA PHE A 169 -27.84 -6.73 13.98
C PHE A 169 -28.26 -7.57 15.20
N GLY A 170 -27.34 -7.97 16.07
CA GLY A 170 -27.62 -8.72 17.30
C GLY A 170 -28.59 -8.02 18.25
N PRO A 171 -28.48 -6.70 18.48
CA PRO A 171 -29.47 -5.95 19.26
C PRO A 171 -30.87 -5.97 18.64
N LEU A 172 -31.00 -6.05 17.31
CA LEU A 172 -32.30 -6.16 16.62
C LEU A 172 -32.96 -7.53 16.88
N LEU A 173 -32.16 -8.59 17.06
CA LEU A 173 -32.65 -9.93 17.43
C LEU A 173 -33.18 -10.00 18.87
N LEU A 174 -32.83 -9.03 19.73
CA LEU A 174 -33.33 -8.94 21.11
C LEU A 174 -34.67 -8.17 21.20
N ILE A 175 -35.08 -7.47 20.14
CA ILE A 175 -36.34 -6.70 20.09
C ILE A 175 -37.58 -7.57 20.32
N PRO A 176 -37.74 -8.78 19.73
CA PRO A 176 -38.91 -9.63 19.97
C PRO A 176 -38.98 -10.16 21.41
N VAL A 177 -37.82 -10.53 21.97
CA VAL A 177 -37.69 -10.97 23.36
C VAL A 177 -38.06 -9.84 24.33
N TYR A 178 -37.61 -8.62 24.01
CA TYR A 178 -37.95 -7.43 24.76
C TYR A 178 -39.45 -7.06 24.66
N ALA A 179 -40.04 -7.12 23.46
CA ALA A 179 -41.47 -6.88 23.25
C ALA A 179 -42.35 -7.85 24.05
N LEU A 180 -41.91 -9.11 24.20
CA LEU A 180 -42.54 -10.11 25.05
C LEU A 180 -42.42 -9.78 26.55
N LEU A 181 -41.26 -9.30 27.01
CA LEU A 181 -41.02 -8.93 28.40
C LEU A 181 -41.81 -7.68 28.82
N VAL A 182 -41.87 -6.65 27.97
CA VAL A 182 -42.64 -5.41 28.21
C VAL A 182 -44.15 -5.67 28.25
N ARG A 183 -44.66 -6.54 27.37
CA ARG A 183 -46.06 -7.00 27.42
C ARG A 183 -46.41 -7.66 28.75
N LYS A 184 -45.45 -8.37 29.36
CA LYS A 184 -45.64 -9.05 30.64
C LYS A 184 -45.50 -8.13 31.85
N SER A 185 -44.81 -6.99 31.72
CA SER A 185 -44.47 -6.10 32.83
C SER A 185 -45.32 -4.82 32.95
N GLY A 186 -46.36 -4.66 32.13
CA GLY A 186 -47.33 -3.56 32.29
C GLY A 186 -46.84 -2.17 31.88
N GLY A 187 -45.83 -2.07 31.01
CA GLY A 187 -45.61 -0.90 30.14
C GLY A 187 -45.31 0.46 30.80
N THR A 188 -44.58 0.54 31.91
CA THR A 188 -44.21 1.84 32.52
C THR A 188 -42.70 2.05 32.67
N ALA A 189 -41.96 2.11 31.55
CA ALA A 189 -40.74 2.92 31.54
C ALA A 189 -41.18 4.39 31.42
N GLY A 190 -40.93 5.22 32.43
CA GLY A 190 -41.37 6.62 32.41
C GLY A 190 -40.61 7.43 31.35
N LEU A 191 -41.28 8.40 30.70
CA LEU A 191 -40.65 9.36 29.79
C LEU A 191 -39.41 10.06 30.41
N ARG A 192 -39.33 10.12 31.74
CA ARG A 192 -38.23 10.67 32.53
C ARG A 192 -36.98 9.78 32.53
N ASP A 193 -37.13 8.46 32.63
CA ASP A 193 -36.00 7.52 32.57
C ASP A 193 -35.40 7.45 31.16
N ILE A 194 -36.25 7.54 30.14
CA ILE A 194 -35.84 7.67 28.73
C ILE A 194 -35.03 8.96 28.51
N ARG A 195 -35.51 10.11 29.01
CA ARG A 195 -34.78 11.38 28.90
C ARG A 195 -33.43 11.34 29.62
N LEU A 196 -33.35 10.65 30.75
CA LEU A 196 -32.10 10.50 31.50
C LEU A 196 -31.11 9.58 30.77
N ALA A 197 -31.59 8.46 30.23
CA ALA A 197 -30.80 7.59 29.37
C ALA A 197 -30.26 8.35 28.13
N LEU A 198 -31.11 9.11 27.43
CA LEU A 198 -30.69 9.93 26.28
C LEU A 198 -29.63 10.98 26.65
N LYS A 199 -29.73 11.59 27.84
CA LYS A 199 -28.70 12.53 28.34
C LYS A 199 -27.38 11.83 28.64
N ILE A 200 -27.43 10.64 29.24
CA ILE A 200 -26.25 9.82 29.53
C ILE A 200 -25.57 9.40 28.21
N ILE A 201 -26.36 8.98 27.24
CA ILE A 201 -25.88 8.63 25.89
C ILE A 201 -25.22 9.83 25.22
N ALA A 202 -25.88 10.99 25.23
CA ALA A 202 -25.31 12.21 24.68
C ALA A 202 -24.00 12.60 25.35
N LEU A 203 -23.90 12.43 26.68
CA LEU A 203 -22.66 12.66 27.43
C LEU A 203 -21.54 11.70 27.01
N VAL A 204 -21.82 10.41 26.85
CA VAL A 204 -20.81 9.43 26.43
C VAL A 204 -20.37 9.66 24.98
N TYR A 205 -21.29 10.01 24.08
CA TYR A 205 -20.94 10.43 22.73
C TYR A 205 -20.06 11.68 22.75
N LEU A 206 -20.40 12.68 23.56
CA LEU A 206 -19.59 13.88 23.73
C LEU A 206 -18.18 13.55 24.25
N LEU A 207 -18.05 12.65 25.22
CA LEU A 207 -16.76 12.20 25.74
C LEU A 207 -15.94 11.44 24.70
N THR A 208 -16.59 10.61 23.85
CA THR A 208 -15.92 9.88 22.76
C THR A 208 -15.43 10.84 21.68
N ILE A 209 -16.26 11.80 21.27
CA ILE A 209 -15.90 12.86 20.34
C ILE A 209 -14.76 13.71 20.92
N ALA A 210 -14.84 14.09 22.20
CA ALA A 210 -13.78 14.83 22.87
C ALA A 210 -12.46 14.04 22.95
N HIS A 211 -12.52 12.73 23.19
CA HIS A 211 -11.34 11.86 23.15
C HIS A 211 -10.72 11.79 21.75
N PHE A 212 -11.54 11.62 20.71
CA PHE A 212 -11.09 11.65 19.32
C PHE A 212 -10.36 12.96 19.01
N PHE A 213 -10.95 14.11 19.35
CA PHE A 213 -10.31 15.42 19.17
C PHE A 213 -9.07 15.62 20.05
N TYR A 214 -9.03 15.03 21.24
CA TYR A 214 -7.83 15.05 22.10
C TYR A 214 -6.68 14.23 21.48
N GLN A 215 -6.96 13.02 20.97
CA GLN A 215 -5.96 12.20 20.28
C GLN A 215 -5.45 12.90 19.01
N MET A 216 -6.34 13.59 18.28
CA MET A 216 -5.97 14.43 17.16
C MET A 216 -5.05 15.57 17.61
N ALA A 217 -5.39 16.27 18.70
CA ALA A 217 -4.61 17.40 19.21
C ALA A 217 -3.23 17.01 19.78
N VAL A 218 -3.10 15.83 20.41
CA VAL A 218 -1.81 15.37 20.98
C VAL A 218 -0.83 14.91 19.90
N ASN A 219 -1.32 14.36 18.80
CA ASN A 219 -0.49 13.91 17.68
C ASN A 219 -0.24 15.03 16.65
N TYR A 220 -0.95 16.15 16.75
CA TYR A 220 -0.76 17.32 15.91
C TYR A 220 0.32 18.25 16.46
N HIS A 221 1.29 18.60 15.62
CA HIS A 221 2.30 19.62 15.93
C HIS A 221 2.18 20.77 14.93
N SER A 222 2.35 22.01 15.39
CA SER A 222 2.37 23.16 14.49
C SER A 222 3.61 23.15 13.60
N ILE A 223 3.53 23.83 12.45
CA ILE A 223 4.71 24.05 11.60
C ILE A 223 5.88 24.72 12.36
N ASP A 224 5.57 25.60 13.33
CA ASP A 224 6.58 26.26 14.16
C ASP A 224 7.41 25.25 14.96
N TYR A 225 6.78 24.18 15.47
CA TYR A 225 7.49 23.09 16.17
C TYR A 225 8.56 22.45 15.27
N PHE A 226 8.22 22.20 14.00
CA PHE A 226 9.16 21.64 13.04
C PHE A 226 10.25 22.65 12.67
N ARG A 227 9.89 23.92 12.45
CA ARG A 227 10.82 24.99 12.11
C ARG A 227 11.90 25.17 13.19
N GLU A 228 11.52 25.32 14.44
CA GLU A 228 12.46 25.50 15.57
C GLU A 228 13.45 24.32 15.71
N ARG A 229 12.98 23.09 15.48
CA ARG A 229 13.85 21.90 15.51
C ARG A 229 14.81 21.84 14.33
N LEU A 230 14.37 22.24 13.13
CA LEU A 230 15.23 22.33 11.95
C LEU A 230 16.30 23.39 12.15
N GLU A 231 15.93 24.59 12.59
CA GLU A 231 16.86 25.69 12.85
C GLU A 231 17.92 25.32 13.89
N SER A 232 17.48 24.78 15.04
CA SER A 232 18.40 24.36 16.11
C SER A 232 19.31 23.20 15.71
N SER A 233 18.84 22.28 14.87
CA SER A 233 19.66 21.18 14.35
C SER A 233 20.65 21.66 13.30
N THR A 234 20.22 22.59 12.44
CA THR A 234 21.08 23.24 11.43
C THR A 234 22.22 23.99 12.09
N ALA A 235 21.94 24.83 13.08
CA ALA A 235 22.95 25.61 13.79
C ALA A 235 24.07 24.74 14.40
N ARG A 236 23.73 23.52 14.84
CA ARG A 236 24.72 22.55 15.36
C ARG A 236 25.56 21.90 14.26
N ALA A 237 25.00 21.64 13.09
CA ALA A 237 25.67 20.92 12.01
C ALA A 237 26.63 21.76 11.19
N VAL A 238 26.45 23.09 11.11
CA VAL A 238 27.28 23.97 10.26
C VAL A 238 28.78 23.81 10.55
N GLY A 239 29.18 23.65 11.81
CA GLY A 239 30.59 23.48 12.19
C GLY A 239 31.24 22.18 11.69
N ALA A 240 30.44 21.16 11.36
CA ALA A 240 30.89 19.87 10.87
C ALA A 240 30.94 19.79 9.33
N LEU A 241 30.58 20.86 8.61
CA LEU A 241 30.66 20.91 7.16
C LEU A 241 32.08 21.24 6.68
N GLY A 242 32.45 20.74 5.50
CA GLY A 242 33.70 21.07 4.83
C GLY A 242 33.53 21.15 3.32
N ARG A 243 34.18 22.11 2.66
CA ARG A 243 34.19 22.18 1.19
C ARG A 243 35.31 21.31 0.64
N THR A 244 35.00 20.50 -0.36
CA THR A 244 35.92 19.51 -0.93
C THR A 244 36.22 19.75 -2.41
N ARG A 245 35.31 20.40 -3.16
CA ARG A 245 35.49 20.68 -4.59
C ARG A 245 34.69 21.89 -5.07
N GLU A 246 34.97 22.31 -6.30
CA GLU A 246 34.04 23.16 -7.07
C GLU A 246 32.76 22.41 -7.40
N ALA A 247 31.65 23.15 -7.51
CA ALA A 247 30.33 22.58 -7.72
C ALA A 247 29.75 22.98 -9.10
N PRO A 248 29.11 22.05 -9.83
CA PRO A 248 28.33 22.41 -11.01
C PRO A 248 27.11 23.25 -10.62
N ASN A 249 26.45 23.81 -11.63
CA ASN A 249 25.07 24.24 -11.45
C ASN A 249 24.17 23.01 -11.41
N VAL A 250 23.13 23.05 -10.57
CA VAL A 250 22.23 21.93 -10.36
C VAL A 250 20.79 22.39 -10.51
N VAL A 251 20.01 21.66 -11.30
CA VAL A 251 18.56 21.82 -11.39
C VAL A 251 17.92 20.58 -10.80
N VAL A 252 17.14 20.76 -9.74
CA VAL A 252 16.42 19.69 -9.03
C VAL A 252 14.93 19.85 -9.33
N TYR A 253 14.36 18.91 -10.08
CA TYR A 253 12.93 18.88 -10.34
C TYR A 253 12.26 17.89 -9.38
N ILE A 254 11.38 18.42 -8.52
CA ILE A 254 10.61 17.70 -7.51
C ILE A 254 9.23 17.40 -8.11
N GLY A 255 9.03 16.16 -8.54
CA GLY A 255 7.73 15.65 -8.99
C GLY A 255 6.77 15.42 -7.82
N GLU A 256 5.49 15.39 -8.14
CA GLU A 256 4.37 15.15 -7.22
C GLU A 256 3.68 13.83 -7.60
N SER A 257 3.29 12.98 -6.65
CA SER A 257 2.38 11.84 -6.87
C SER A 257 2.71 10.98 -8.10
N THR A 258 3.98 10.62 -8.30
CA THR A 258 4.43 9.94 -9.53
C THR A 258 4.98 8.55 -9.20
N SER A 259 4.23 7.50 -9.55
CA SER A 259 4.70 6.12 -9.37
C SER A 259 5.72 5.73 -10.45
N ARG A 260 6.73 4.95 -10.08
CA ARG A 260 7.75 4.47 -11.03
C ARG A 260 7.14 3.66 -12.16
N GLU A 261 6.18 2.79 -11.85
CA GLU A 261 5.56 1.88 -12.82
C GLU A 261 4.82 2.62 -13.94
N ASN A 262 4.24 3.78 -13.64
CA ASN A 262 3.42 4.55 -14.56
C ASN A 262 4.15 5.73 -15.21
N PHE A 263 5.41 5.96 -14.86
CA PHE A 263 6.18 7.03 -15.46
C PHE A 263 6.75 6.58 -16.82
N PRO A 264 6.51 7.31 -17.94
CA PRO A 264 6.83 6.87 -19.29
C PRO A 264 8.24 6.33 -19.48
N LEU A 265 9.24 6.92 -18.83
CA LEU A 265 10.66 6.50 -18.91
C LEU A 265 10.92 5.06 -18.41
N TYR A 266 10.08 4.55 -17.53
CA TYR A 266 10.15 3.19 -16.97
C TYR A 266 9.19 2.21 -17.64
N MET A 267 8.34 2.71 -18.53
CA MET A 267 7.43 1.88 -19.31
C MET A 267 8.14 1.32 -20.55
N PRO A 268 7.62 0.21 -21.13
CA PRO A 268 8.18 -0.36 -22.34
C PRO A 268 8.00 0.61 -23.52
N ALA A 269 9.00 0.72 -24.41
CA ALA A 269 9.03 1.72 -25.49
C ALA A 269 7.82 1.65 -26.47
N TYR A 270 7.13 0.52 -26.56
CA TYR A 270 5.93 0.37 -27.39
C TYR A 270 4.64 0.88 -26.75
N ALA A 271 4.64 1.22 -25.45
CA ALA A 271 3.44 1.65 -24.74
C ALA A 271 3.02 3.08 -25.11
N GLN A 272 3.98 3.96 -25.45
CA GLN A 272 3.71 5.38 -25.70
C GLN A 272 4.90 6.06 -26.39
N ALA A 273 4.65 6.87 -27.42
CA ALA A 273 5.64 7.82 -27.91
C ALA A 273 5.79 8.93 -26.86
N ASP A 274 6.92 8.96 -26.17
CA ASP A 274 7.19 9.90 -25.08
C ASP A 274 8.54 10.63 -25.29
N PRO A 275 8.60 11.96 -25.08
CA PRO A 275 9.80 12.75 -25.35
C PRO A 275 11.01 12.39 -24.47
N LEU A 276 10.84 11.80 -23.29
CA LEU A 276 11.96 11.35 -22.47
C LEU A 276 12.51 9.99 -22.94
N GLN A 277 11.68 9.16 -23.59
CA GLN A 277 12.15 7.91 -24.19
C GLN A 277 13.14 8.15 -25.34
N GLU A 278 12.96 9.24 -26.11
CA GLU A 278 13.87 9.63 -27.20
C GLU A 278 15.31 9.89 -26.74
N ILE A 279 15.48 10.37 -25.50
CA ILE A 279 16.78 10.71 -24.92
C ILE A 279 17.19 9.74 -23.81
N ARG A 280 16.53 8.59 -23.69
CA ARG A 280 16.71 7.66 -22.57
C ARG A 280 18.17 7.26 -22.36
N ASP A 281 18.93 7.05 -23.44
CA ASP A 281 20.34 6.64 -23.37
C ASP A 281 21.27 7.77 -22.91
N GLU A 282 20.82 9.02 -22.92
CA GLU A 282 21.52 10.17 -22.35
C GLU A 282 21.25 10.35 -20.86
N LEU A 283 20.21 9.68 -20.33
CA LEU A 283 19.79 9.74 -18.93
C LEU A 283 20.43 8.63 -18.10
N ILE A 284 20.83 8.95 -16.88
CA ILE A 284 21.15 7.97 -15.85
C ILE A 284 19.87 7.62 -15.12
N VAL A 285 19.18 6.57 -15.57
CA VAL A 285 17.90 6.10 -15.00
C VAL A 285 18.14 5.13 -13.86
N PHE A 286 17.64 5.45 -12.66
CA PHE A 286 17.79 4.61 -11.47
C PHE A 286 16.63 3.63 -11.35
N SER A 287 16.92 2.35 -11.13
CA SER A 287 15.91 1.27 -11.18
C SER A 287 15.31 0.89 -9.83
N ASP A 288 15.97 1.22 -8.72
CA ASP A 288 15.57 0.80 -7.38
C ASP A 288 15.58 1.96 -6.37
N VAL A 289 14.68 2.93 -6.59
CA VAL A 289 14.50 4.08 -5.70
C VAL A 289 13.13 4.04 -5.04
N VAL A 290 13.12 4.29 -3.73
CA VAL A 290 11.88 4.43 -2.94
C VAL A 290 11.83 5.74 -2.19
N THR A 291 10.61 6.18 -1.90
CA THR A 291 10.34 7.23 -0.91
C THR A 291 10.08 6.65 0.48
N SER A 292 10.29 7.48 1.50
CA SER A 292 10.05 7.12 2.91
C SER A 292 8.58 7.16 3.30
N PHE A 293 7.75 7.93 2.59
CA PHE A 293 6.31 8.07 2.87
C PHE A 293 5.51 8.17 1.59
N SER A 294 4.20 7.92 1.65
CA SER A 294 3.31 8.12 0.51
C SER A 294 2.72 9.53 0.44
N HIS A 295 3.19 10.49 1.25
CA HIS A 295 2.61 11.84 1.32
C HIS A 295 3.71 12.89 1.22
N THR A 296 3.41 14.03 0.58
CA THR A 296 4.38 15.08 0.22
C THR A 296 5.17 15.59 1.41
N PHE A 297 4.50 16.08 2.48
CA PHE A 297 5.18 16.66 3.64
C PHE A 297 6.17 15.69 4.32
N PRO A 298 5.76 14.49 4.80
CA PRO A 298 6.69 13.60 5.49
C PRO A 298 7.79 13.06 4.57
N SER A 299 7.52 12.87 3.27
CA SER A 299 8.52 12.47 2.28
C SER A 299 9.58 13.54 2.08
N LEU A 300 9.17 14.76 1.76
CA LEU A 300 10.09 15.88 1.53
C LEU A 300 10.79 16.33 2.81
N TYR A 301 10.14 16.21 3.98
CA TYR A 301 10.80 16.47 5.26
C TYR A 301 12.03 15.56 5.45
N ARG A 302 11.91 14.27 5.14
CA ARG A 302 13.05 13.35 5.21
C ARG A 302 14.06 13.60 4.09
N ALA A 303 13.61 13.90 2.87
CA ALA A 303 14.50 14.13 1.73
C ALA A 303 15.37 15.40 1.86
N PHE A 304 14.79 16.48 2.41
CA PHE A 304 15.45 17.77 2.57
C PHE A 304 16.03 18.01 3.96
N THR A 305 16.19 16.96 4.77
CA THR A 305 16.88 17.07 6.05
C THR A 305 18.02 16.07 6.18
N MET A 306 19.15 16.52 6.72
CA MET A 306 20.35 15.68 6.82
C MET A 306 20.22 14.69 7.97
N SER A 307 20.29 13.40 7.67
CA SER A 307 20.29 12.37 8.71
C SER A 307 21.61 12.34 9.46
N LYS A 308 21.55 12.14 10.79
CA LYS A 308 22.77 11.86 11.57
C LYS A 308 23.11 10.37 11.54
N ASP A 309 22.09 9.52 11.63
CA ASP A 309 22.19 8.08 11.48
C ASP A 309 21.14 7.59 10.47
N PRO A 310 21.54 7.41 9.19
CA PRO A 310 20.60 7.06 8.12
C PRO A 310 19.89 5.71 8.31
N TYR A 311 20.41 4.83 9.16
CA TYR A 311 19.73 3.57 9.50
C TYR A 311 18.73 3.79 10.63
N LEU A 312 19.17 4.32 11.78
CA LEU A 312 18.31 4.43 12.96
C LEU A 312 17.17 5.44 12.80
N ASP A 313 17.42 6.53 12.08
CA ASP A 313 16.41 7.56 11.92
C ASP A 313 15.17 7.09 11.12
N GLN A 314 15.31 6.03 10.30
CA GLN A 314 14.18 5.46 9.55
C GLN A 314 13.05 4.97 10.48
N PHE A 315 13.40 4.55 11.70
CA PHE A 315 12.47 4.05 12.71
C PHE A 315 11.83 5.16 13.57
N LEU A 316 12.29 6.41 13.45
CA LEU A 316 11.78 7.55 14.19
C LEU A 316 10.58 8.18 13.46
N LEU A 317 9.57 8.61 14.23
CA LEU A 317 8.49 9.44 13.68
C LEU A 317 9.04 10.81 13.29
N ILE A 318 8.41 11.46 12.30
CA ILE A 318 8.81 12.79 11.79
C ILE A 318 8.97 13.81 12.93
N LYS A 319 8.03 13.84 13.89
CA LYS A 319 8.08 14.71 15.07
C LYS A 319 9.32 14.51 15.97
N ASP A 320 9.89 13.30 15.97
CA ASP A 320 10.99 12.94 16.85
C ASP A 320 12.37 13.17 16.19
N LEU A 321 12.41 13.38 14.87
CA LEU A 321 13.63 13.68 14.13
C LEU A 321 14.28 14.98 14.60
N ARG A 322 15.62 15.01 14.52
CA ARG A 322 16.46 16.18 14.81
C ARG A 322 17.53 16.29 13.73
N ARG A 323 17.13 16.86 12.60
CA ARG A 323 17.94 16.88 11.38
C ARG A 323 18.14 18.31 10.88
N PRO A 324 19.36 18.68 10.42
CA PRO A 324 19.61 19.95 9.75
C PRO A 324 18.77 20.13 8.49
N ASN A 325 18.42 21.37 8.18
CA ASN A 325 17.79 21.76 6.93
C ASN A 325 18.81 21.83 5.80
N THR A 326 18.57 21.08 4.71
CA THR A 326 19.52 20.98 3.59
C THR A 326 19.69 22.28 2.83
N LEU A 327 18.62 23.05 2.63
CA LEU A 327 18.68 24.35 1.92
C LEU A 327 19.55 25.35 2.70
N ALA A 328 19.35 25.42 4.02
CA ALA A 328 20.17 26.25 4.89
C ALA A 328 21.65 25.77 4.90
N VAL A 329 21.89 24.47 4.85
CA VAL A 329 23.25 23.90 4.74
C VAL A 329 23.91 24.28 3.41
N LEU A 330 23.18 24.19 2.29
CA LEU A 330 23.66 24.57 0.96
C LEU A 330 24.03 26.06 0.92
N GLU A 331 23.17 26.93 1.44
CA GLU A 331 23.42 28.37 1.54
C GLU A 331 24.69 28.66 2.36
N LYS A 332 24.84 28.03 3.55
CA LYS A 332 26.05 28.17 4.37
C LYS A 332 27.29 27.58 3.71
N GLY A 333 27.12 26.58 2.84
CA GLY A 333 28.16 26.04 1.98
C GLY A 333 28.49 26.91 0.75
N GLY A 334 27.87 28.09 0.62
CA GLY A 334 28.12 29.04 -0.46
C GLY A 334 27.53 28.62 -1.80
N MET A 335 26.43 27.85 -1.80
CA MET A 335 25.58 27.68 -2.98
C MET A 335 24.55 28.80 -3.04
N GLU A 336 24.33 29.34 -4.23
CA GLU A 336 23.17 30.20 -4.49
C GLU A 336 21.96 29.32 -4.79
N THR A 337 20.89 29.47 -4.02
CA THR A 337 19.73 28.56 -4.06
C THR A 337 18.47 29.30 -4.51
N HIS A 338 17.74 28.70 -5.46
CA HIS A 338 16.45 29.20 -5.94
C HIS A 338 15.37 28.16 -5.68
N TRP A 339 14.20 28.58 -5.20
CA TRP A 339 13.04 27.71 -5.02
C TRP A 339 11.87 28.26 -5.82
N ILE A 340 11.48 27.54 -6.87
CA ILE A 340 10.36 27.88 -7.73
C ILE A 340 9.28 26.83 -7.52
N SER A 341 8.13 27.23 -6.98
CA SER A 341 7.04 26.29 -6.62
C SER A 341 5.76 26.62 -7.37
N ASN A 342 5.14 25.59 -7.95
CA ASN A 342 3.75 25.65 -8.39
C ASN A 342 2.76 25.23 -7.29
N GLN A 343 3.26 24.78 -6.14
CA GLN A 343 2.50 24.56 -4.92
C GLN A 343 2.32 25.86 -4.11
N ASN A 344 1.41 25.88 -3.13
CA ASN A 344 1.08 27.10 -2.38
C ASN A 344 2.19 27.52 -1.38
N LEU A 345 2.43 28.84 -1.23
CA LEU A 345 3.47 29.36 -0.32
C LEU A 345 3.03 29.43 1.16
N VAL A 346 1.79 29.86 1.39
CA VAL A 346 1.25 30.21 2.72
C VAL A 346 -0.20 29.74 2.82
N GLY A 347 -0.50 28.97 3.86
CA GLY A 347 -1.82 28.42 4.15
C GLY A 347 -1.70 27.11 4.91
N ARG A 348 -2.81 26.50 5.32
CA ARG A 348 -2.81 25.19 6.01
C ARG A 348 -2.30 24.03 5.12
N TRP A 349 -1.82 24.29 3.91
CA TRP A 349 -1.93 23.39 2.75
C TRP A 349 -0.61 23.07 2.00
N ASP A 350 0.55 23.70 2.31
CA ASP A 350 1.88 23.20 1.86
C ASP A 350 3.00 23.70 2.79
N TRP A 351 3.52 22.81 3.65
CA TRP A 351 4.57 23.14 4.61
C TRP A 351 5.98 23.11 4.00
N ASN A 352 6.17 22.52 2.83
CA ASN A 352 7.51 22.29 2.28
C ASN A 352 8.13 23.58 1.76
N SER A 353 7.34 24.39 1.04
CA SER A 353 7.76 25.73 0.59
C SER A 353 8.08 26.66 1.77
N GLU A 354 7.37 26.51 2.90
CA GLU A 354 7.58 27.30 4.12
C GLU A 354 8.78 26.82 4.94
N LEU A 355 9.00 25.51 5.08
CA LEU A 355 10.10 24.94 5.86
C LEU A 355 11.43 24.90 5.10
N PHE A 356 11.41 24.74 3.78
CA PHE A 356 12.63 24.61 2.95
C PHE A 356 12.78 25.78 2.00
N GLY A 357 11.76 26.10 1.22
CA GLY A 357 11.80 27.17 0.22
C GLY A 357 12.14 28.54 0.82
N ARG A 358 11.70 28.86 2.04
CA ARG A 358 12.08 30.10 2.75
C ARG A 358 13.56 30.26 3.06
N HIS A 359 14.32 29.17 3.13
CA HIS A 359 15.77 29.23 3.29
C HIS A 359 16.50 29.42 1.97
N SER A 360 15.79 29.39 0.84
CA SER A 360 16.37 29.77 -0.45
C SER A 360 16.56 31.29 -0.52
N GLN A 361 17.63 31.72 -1.20
CA GLN A 361 17.91 33.13 -1.44
C GLN A 361 16.90 33.75 -2.40
N HIS A 362 16.37 32.95 -3.34
CA HIS A 362 15.38 33.37 -4.32
C HIS A 362 14.16 32.46 -4.27
N LEU A 363 13.05 32.94 -3.71
CA LEU A 363 11.81 32.19 -3.57
C LEU A 363 10.73 32.75 -4.49
N LYS A 364 10.21 31.91 -5.39
CA LYS A 364 9.15 32.25 -6.35
C LYS A 364 8.02 31.23 -6.24
N VAL A 365 6.84 31.69 -5.87
CA VAL A 365 5.66 30.82 -5.79
C VAL A 365 4.56 31.29 -6.72
N LEU A 366 4.11 30.38 -7.59
CA LEU A 366 3.26 30.71 -8.73
C LEU A 366 1.76 30.76 -8.38
N ASN A 367 1.35 29.94 -7.42
CA ASN A 367 0.00 29.89 -6.86
C ASN A 367 0.11 30.26 -5.37
N GLY A 368 -0.39 31.41 -4.93
CA GLY A 368 -0.15 31.90 -3.56
C GLY A 368 -1.30 32.74 -2.98
N ALA A 369 -1.70 32.34 -1.76
CA ALA A 369 -2.66 32.93 -0.83
C ALA A 369 -4.15 32.95 -1.26
N GLU A 370 -4.98 32.30 -0.43
CA GLU A 370 -6.44 32.12 -0.43
C GLU A 370 -7.35 33.35 -0.71
N ARG A 371 -6.82 34.50 -1.15
CA ARG A 371 -7.62 35.71 -1.40
C ARG A 371 -7.51 36.35 -2.76
N MET A 372 -6.63 35.91 -3.65
CA MET A 372 -6.53 36.52 -4.99
C MET A 372 -6.20 35.48 -6.06
N TYR A 373 -7.16 34.58 -6.32
CA TYR A 373 -7.35 34.16 -7.70
C TYR A 373 -7.83 35.40 -8.46
N PHE A 374 -6.91 36.19 -9.02
CA PHE A 374 -7.29 37.39 -9.76
C PHE A 374 -8.23 37.08 -10.95
N ASN A 375 -8.36 35.80 -11.37
CA ASN A 375 -9.31 35.33 -12.40
C ASN A 375 -9.89 33.90 -12.17
N GLY A 376 -9.76 33.29 -10.99
CA GLY A 376 -10.30 31.96 -10.71
C GLY A 376 -9.59 30.74 -11.33
N VAL A 377 -8.46 30.91 -12.03
CA VAL A 377 -7.74 29.82 -12.72
C VAL A 377 -6.37 29.55 -12.08
N ARG A 378 -6.13 28.30 -11.70
CA ARG A 378 -4.85 27.80 -11.17
C ARG A 378 -3.80 27.71 -12.28
N LYS A 379 -2.55 28.10 -12.01
CA LYS A 379 -1.44 27.90 -12.96
C LYS A 379 -0.99 26.45 -12.97
N THR A 380 -0.77 25.88 -14.15
CA THR A 380 -0.23 24.53 -14.34
C THR A 380 1.31 24.57 -14.36
N ASP A 381 1.96 23.40 -14.37
CA ASP A 381 3.43 23.32 -14.38
C ASP A 381 4.07 23.84 -15.69
N ARG A 382 3.28 24.20 -16.71
CA ARG A 382 3.77 25.00 -17.83
C ARG A 382 4.30 26.36 -17.37
N ALA A 383 3.66 26.95 -16.36
CA ALA A 383 4.12 28.17 -15.72
C ALA A 383 5.36 27.94 -14.85
N LEU A 384 5.53 26.75 -14.27
CA LEU A 384 6.75 26.35 -13.56
C LEU A 384 7.95 26.31 -14.50
N VAL A 385 7.80 25.65 -15.65
CA VAL A 385 8.85 25.63 -16.69
C VAL A 385 9.15 27.03 -17.22
N ALA A 386 8.12 27.85 -17.49
CA ALA A 386 8.33 29.23 -17.92
C ALA A 386 9.10 30.07 -16.88
N ALA A 387 8.75 29.93 -15.59
CA ALA A 387 9.46 30.60 -14.51
C ALA A 387 10.91 30.10 -14.37
N TYR A 388 11.15 28.80 -14.54
CA TYR A 388 12.51 28.25 -14.61
C TYR A 388 13.30 28.89 -15.76
N LEU A 389 12.77 28.93 -16.98
CA LEU A 389 13.49 29.47 -18.14
C LEU A 389 13.86 30.95 -17.96
N GLU A 390 12.98 31.73 -17.32
CA GLU A 390 13.25 33.12 -16.96
C GLU A 390 14.43 33.23 -15.98
N GLU A 391 14.38 32.52 -14.85
CA GLU A 391 15.47 32.54 -13.85
C GLU A 391 16.78 31.97 -14.43
N ALA A 392 16.67 30.89 -15.21
CA ALA A 392 17.80 30.22 -15.83
C ALA A 392 18.49 31.10 -16.89
N SER A 393 17.80 32.06 -17.50
CA SER A 393 18.40 32.99 -18.47
C SER A 393 19.49 33.87 -17.86
N HIS A 394 19.50 34.02 -16.53
CA HIS A 394 20.47 34.80 -15.77
C HIS A 394 21.60 33.93 -15.16
N LEU A 395 21.68 32.64 -15.53
CA LEU A 395 22.74 31.72 -15.11
C LEU A 395 24.08 32.04 -15.78
N GLU A 396 24.84 32.97 -15.20
CA GLU A 396 26.16 33.38 -15.73
C GLU A 396 27.36 32.77 -14.97
N ARG A 397 27.12 32.10 -13.83
CA ARG A 397 28.17 31.55 -12.95
C ARG A 397 27.81 30.20 -12.37
N SER A 398 28.83 29.46 -11.93
CA SER A 398 28.71 28.18 -11.20
C SER A 398 28.21 28.36 -9.75
N ARG A 399 27.97 27.24 -9.06
CA ARG A 399 27.45 27.14 -7.68
C ARG A 399 26.01 27.61 -7.49
N GLN A 400 25.14 27.32 -8.44
CA GLN A 400 23.71 27.57 -8.32
C GLN A 400 22.95 26.25 -8.19
N MET A 401 21.93 26.22 -7.34
CA MET A 401 21.03 25.08 -7.18
C MET A 401 19.57 25.55 -7.24
N MET A 402 18.89 25.22 -8.32
CA MET A 402 17.50 25.62 -8.58
C MET A 402 16.56 24.44 -8.32
N PHE A 403 15.59 24.63 -7.43
CA PHE A 403 14.57 23.64 -7.10
C PHE A 403 13.25 24.01 -7.79
N LEU A 404 12.69 23.08 -8.56
CA LEU A 404 11.41 23.22 -9.27
C LEU A 404 10.40 22.27 -8.64
N HIS A 405 9.40 22.81 -7.93
CA HIS A 405 8.41 22.02 -7.21
C HIS A 405 7.09 21.95 -7.97
N SER A 406 6.86 20.79 -8.58
CA SER A 406 5.73 20.42 -9.43
C SER A 406 4.45 20.23 -8.61
N TYR A 407 3.29 20.37 -9.24
CA TYR A 407 2.01 19.92 -8.66
C TYR A 407 1.21 19.02 -9.62
N ALA A 408 1.68 18.83 -10.87
CA ALA A 408 0.88 18.21 -11.91
C ALA A 408 0.32 16.82 -11.55
N GLY A 409 1.11 16.00 -10.83
CA GLY A 409 0.74 14.62 -10.46
C GLY A 409 -0.36 14.46 -9.41
N HIS A 410 -0.73 15.52 -8.70
CA HIS A 410 -1.68 15.45 -7.59
C HIS A 410 -3.09 15.05 -8.06
N ALA A 411 -3.85 14.32 -7.24
CA ALA A 411 -5.26 14.03 -7.52
C ALA A 411 -6.15 15.26 -7.28
N ASP A 412 -7.23 15.55 -8.02
CA ASP A 412 -7.78 14.92 -9.21
C ASP A 412 -7.00 15.30 -10.48
N TYR A 413 -6.37 14.30 -11.12
CA TYR A 413 -5.23 14.43 -12.02
C TYR A 413 -5.42 15.39 -13.18
N CYS A 414 -6.48 15.19 -13.99
CA CYS A 414 -6.71 16.01 -15.18
C CYS A 414 -6.92 17.50 -14.87
N LYS A 415 -7.34 17.86 -13.65
CA LYS A 415 -7.53 19.27 -13.27
C LYS A 415 -6.22 20.05 -13.17
N ASN A 416 -5.08 19.35 -13.06
CA ASN A 416 -3.77 19.96 -12.85
C ASN A 416 -2.99 20.19 -14.15
N ILE A 417 -3.57 19.83 -15.30
CA ILE A 417 -2.98 20.02 -16.62
C ILE A 417 -3.91 20.83 -17.56
N PRO A 418 -3.38 21.48 -18.60
CA PRO A 418 -4.20 22.15 -19.60
C PRO A 418 -5.12 21.17 -20.34
N ARG A 419 -6.32 21.62 -20.76
CA ARG A 419 -7.31 20.75 -21.44
C ARG A 419 -6.78 20.12 -22.72
N GLU A 420 -5.93 20.84 -23.45
CA GLU A 420 -5.26 20.35 -24.66
C GLU A 420 -4.29 19.18 -24.40
N GLU A 421 -3.89 18.95 -23.14
CA GLU A 421 -3.00 17.85 -22.73
C GLU A 421 -3.77 16.60 -22.27
N HIS A 422 -5.10 16.64 -22.14
CA HIS A 422 -5.95 15.53 -21.65
C HIS A 422 -5.98 14.30 -22.56
N THR A 423 -5.32 14.34 -23.71
CA THR A 423 -5.39 13.24 -24.69
C THR A 423 -4.17 13.17 -25.57
N VAL A 424 -3.00 13.45 -24.99
CA VAL A 424 -1.76 13.28 -25.72
C VAL A 424 -1.04 12.06 -25.17
N SER A 425 -1.36 10.91 -25.80
CA SER A 425 -0.63 9.64 -25.91
C SER A 425 -1.04 8.45 -25.02
N GLY A 426 -1.27 7.30 -25.67
CA GLY A 426 -1.37 5.95 -25.07
C GLY A 426 -2.55 5.70 -24.12
N ARG A 427 -2.96 4.45 -23.93
CA ARG A 427 -3.73 4.03 -22.75
C ARG A 427 -2.84 3.14 -21.89
N PHE A 428 -2.81 3.38 -20.58
CA PHE A 428 -2.08 2.52 -19.63
C PHE A 428 -2.65 1.10 -19.57
N LEU A 429 -3.94 0.96 -19.84
CA LEU A 429 -4.65 -0.31 -19.86
C LEU A 429 -5.49 -0.44 -21.15
N PRO A 430 -5.64 -1.66 -21.69
CA PRO A 430 -6.53 -1.90 -22.81
C PRO A 430 -8.01 -1.80 -22.38
N THR A 431 -8.90 -1.63 -23.35
CA THR A 431 -10.34 -1.76 -23.13
C THR A 431 -10.71 -3.24 -22.99
N LEU A 432 -10.74 -3.74 -21.75
CA LEU A 432 -11.12 -5.11 -21.41
C LEU A 432 -12.14 -5.13 -20.26
N SER A 433 -12.66 -6.33 -19.95
CA SER A 433 -13.54 -6.53 -18.80
C SER A 433 -12.81 -6.25 -17.48
N GLN A 434 -13.56 -5.90 -16.43
CA GLN A 434 -12.99 -5.73 -15.08
C GLN A 434 -12.18 -6.97 -14.66
N HIS A 435 -12.72 -8.17 -14.88
CA HIS A 435 -12.04 -9.40 -14.45
C HIS A 435 -10.76 -9.68 -15.25
N ALA A 436 -10.70 -9.28 -16.53
CA ALA A 436 -9.47 -9.36 -17.31
C ALA A 436 -8.38 -8.39 -16.81
N LEU A 437 -8.77 -7.17 -16.42
CA LEU A 437 -7.85 -6.14 -15.94
C LEU A 437 -7.44 -6.35 -14.48
N PHE A 438 -8.42 -6.45 -13.60
CA PHE A 438 -8.31 -6.36 -12.14
C PHE A 438 -8.51 -7.70 -11.42
N GLY A 439 -8.74 -8.81 -12.15
CA GLY A 439 -9.05 -10.10 -11.52
C GLY A 439 -10.35 -10.07 -10.71
N ASP A 440 -10.32 -10.62 -9.50
CA ASP A 440 -11.48 -10.67 -8.61
C ASP A 440 -11.70 -9.38 -7.81
N MET A 441 -10.81 -8.39 -7.98
CA MET A 441 -10.91 -7.12 -7.27
C MET A 441 -12.17 -6.33 -7.66
N TYR A 442 -12.90 -5.89 -6.65
CA TYR A 442 -14.01 -4.95 -6.81
C TYR A 442 -13.49 -3.51 -7.00
N VAL A 443 -13.79 -2.90 -8.14
CA VAL A 443 -13.30 -1.55 -8.50
C VAL A 443 -14.37 -0.45 -8.51
N GLY A 444 -15.61 -0.77 -8.13
CA GLY A 444 -16.73 0.17 -8.23
C GLY A 444 -17.20 0.36 -9.68
N ASP A 445 -17.40 1.60 -10.11
CA ASP A 445 -17.68 1.91 -11.51
C ASP A 445 -16.39 1.78 -12.35
N LEU A 446 -16.39 0.82 -13.28
CA LEU A 446 -15.24 0.57 -14.14
C LEU A 446 -14.93 1.76 -15.07
N ASN A 447 -15.94 2.50 -15.53
CA ASN A 447 -15.71 3.65 -16.42
C ASN A 447 -15.03 4.79 -15.67
N GLU A 448 -15.52 5.13 -14.46
CA GLU A 448 -14.90 6.15 -13.62
C GLU A 448 -13.45 5.77 -13.25
N ARG A 449 -13.22 4.48 -12.93
CA ARG A 449 -11.88 3.94 -12.69
C ARG A 449 -10.96 4.14 -13.90
N MET A 450 -11.43 3.76 -15.08
CA MET A 450 -10.64 3.86 -16.31
C MET A 450 -10.38 5.32 -16.70
N GLU A 451 -11.36 6.22 -16.51
CA GLU A 451 -11.18 7.66 -16.74
C GLU A 451 -10.11 8.24 -15.80
N SER A 452 -10.12 7.87 -14.52
CA SER A 452 -9.08 8.28 -13.56
C SER A 452 -7.68 7.79 -13.98
N ILE A 453 -7.57 6.54 -14.44
CA ILE A 453 -6.31 5.94 -14.93
C ILE A 453 -5.81 6.65 -16.20
N ASP A 454 -6.70 6.92 -17.17
CA ASP A 454 -6.37 7.61 -18.41
C ASP A 454 -5.97 9.08 -18.15
N CYS A 455 -6.63 9.73 -17.19
CA CYS A 455 -6.26 11.06 -16.72
C CYS A 455 -4.86 11.09 -16.11
N TYR A 456 -4.54 10.12 -15.24
CA TYR A 456 -3.19 10.00 -14.68
C TYR A 456 -2.14 9.81 -15.79
N GLY A 457 -2.43 9.00 -16.81
CA GLY A 457 -1.52 8.84 -17.96
C GLY A 457 -1.29 10.11 -18.76
N SER A 458 -2.33 10.92 -18.95
CA SER A 458 -2.21 12.24 -19.58
C SER A 458 -1.31 13.18 -18.77
N VAL A 459 -1.42 13.16 -17.45
CA VAL A 459 -0.55 13.92 -16.55
C VAL A 459 0.91 13.46 -16.66
N MET A 460 1.18 12.16 -16.69
CA MET A 460 2.55 11.64 -16.82
C MET A 460 3.22 12.04 -18.14
N SER A 461 2.45 12.08 -19.23
CA SER A 461 2.89 12.62 -20.53
C SER A 461 3.22 14.11 -20.44
N PHE A 462 2.34 14.90 -19.79
CA PHE A 462 2.57 16.34 -19.58
C PHE A 462 3.82 16.61 -18.72
N VAL A 463 4.02 15.86 -17.64
CA VAL A 463 5.22 15.94 -16.80
C VAL A 463 6.47 15.61 -17.63
N SER A 464 6.42 14.56 -18.46
CA SER A 464 7.54 14.16 -19.33
C SER A 464 7.91 15.24 -20.35
N LYS A 465 6.92 15.93 -20.94
CA LYS A 465 7.15 17.09 -21.82
C LYS A 465 7.80 18.26 -21.10
N ASN A 466 7.36 18.58 -19.88
CA ASN A 466 7.94 19.65 -19.07
C ASN A 466 9.39 19.34 -18.69
N LEU A 467 9.66 18.10 -18.28
CA LEU A 467 11.01 17.61 -17.99
C LEU A 467 11.90 17.69 -19.23
N ARG A 468 11.39 17.28 -20.40
CA ARG A 468 12.12 17.41 -21.67
C ARG A 468 12.48 18.86 -21.97
N ALA A 469 11.55 19.79 -21.82
CA ALA A 469 11.81 21.20 -22.08
C ALA A 469 12.91 21.78 -21.16
N VAL A 470 12.94 21.37 -19.89
CA VAL A 470 14.02 21.76 -18.96
C VAL A 470 15.36 21.14 -19.38
N ILE A 471 15.38 19.86 -19.74
CA ILE A 471 16.61 19.17 -20.17
C ILE A 471 17.16 19.76 -21.48
N ASP A 472 16.29 20.10 -22.44
CA ASP A 472 16.69 20.71 -23.72
C ASP A 472 17.33 22.10 -23.52
N ASP A 473 16.83 22.90 -22.57
CA ASP A 473 17.47 24.15 -22.17
C ASP A 473 18.86 23.90 -21.54
N ILE A 474 18.95 22.94 -20.62
CA ILE A 474 20.20 22.56 -19.95
C ILE A 474 21.25 22.06 -20.95
N ALA A 475 20.83 21.29 -21.96
CA ALA A 475 21.70 20.75 -23.00
C ALA A 475 22.37 21.86 -23.83
N GLN A 476 21.73 23.02 -23.97
CA GLN A 476 22.26 24.17 -24.71
C GLN A 476 23.22 25.05 -23.90
N ARG A 477 23.33 24.81 -22.58
CA ARG A 477 24.20 25.62 -21.70
C ARG A 477 25.67 25.24 -21.88
N THR A 478 26.53 26.26 -21.91
CA THR A 478 27.99 26.10 -21.96
C THR A 478 28.61 25.83 -20.59
N LEU A 479 27.96 26.28 -19.52
CA LEU A 479 28.37 25.99 -18.14
C LEU A 479 28.06 24.53 -17.77
N PRO A 480 28.84 23.90 -16.88
CA PRO A 480 28.50 22.59 -16.31
C PRO A 480 27.19 22.62 -15.53
N VAL A 481 26.17 21.88 -16.01
CA VAL A 481 24.86 21.76 -15.37
C VAL A 481 24.49 20.28 -15.21
N VAL A 482 24.07 19.92 -13.99
CA VAL A 482 23.52 18.60 -13.65
C VAL A 482 22.03 18.77 -13.36
N PHE A 483 21.20 17.95 -14.01
CA PHE A 483 19.77 17.87 -13.77
C PHE A 483 19.45 16.62 -12.96
N LEU A 484 18.63 16.73 -11.92
CA LEU A 484 18.15 15.62 -11.11
C LEU A 484 16.62 15.71 -11.00
N TYR A 485 15.94 14.64 -11.37
CA TYR A 485 14.51 14.47 -11.14
C TYR A 485 14.25 13.37 -10.12
N PHE A 486 13.30 13.62 -9.21
CA PHE A 486 12.70 12.62 -8.35
C PHE A 486 11.24 12.99 -8.06
N ALA A 487 10.39 12.00 -7.83
CA ALA A 487 9.06 12.25 -7.25
C ALA A 487 9.13 12.22 -5.72
N ASP A 488 8.34 13.04 -5.06
CA ASP A 488 8.18 13.04 -3.60
C ASP A 488 7.62 11.70 -3.08
N HIS A 489 6.61 11.17 -3.76
CA HIS A 489 6.03 9.85 -3.57
C HIS A 489 5.37 9.32 -4.85
N GLY A 490 4.91 8.07 -4.77
CA GLY A 490 4.14 7.44 -5.84
C GLY A 490 2.64 7.50 -5.61
N GLU A 491 1.87 6.92 -6.53
CA GLU A 491 0.40 6.97 -6.54
C GLU A 491 -0.17 5.60 -6.97
N GLU A 492 -1.19 5.10 -6.26
CA GLU A 492 -1.86 3.83 -6.55
C GLU A 492 -3.24 4.05 -7.21
N ILE A 493 -3.21 4.15 -8.54
CA ILE A 493 -4.38 4.44 -9.36
C ILE A 493 -5.24 3.20 -9.67
N TYR A 494 -4.68 1.99 -9.58
CA TYR A 494 -5.38 0.77 -10.00
C TYR A 494 -6.31 0.27 -8.91
N GLU A 495 -5.81 0.21 -7.67
CA GLU A 495 -6.62 -0.16 -6.51
C GLU A 495 -7.51 0.99 -6.01
N GLY A 496 -7.20 2.22 -6.42
CA GLY A 496 -7.92 3.42 -6.00
C GLY A 496 -7.70 3.83 -4.56
N THR A 497 -6.53 3.51 -4.05
CA THR A 497 -6.09 3.96 -2.72
C THR A 497 -5.38 5.31 -2.80
N GLY A 498 -5.00 5.76 -4.01
CA GLY A 498 -4.29 7.02 -4.20
C GLY A 498 -2.97 6.99 -3.46
N HIS A 499 -2.79 7.91 -2.52
CA HIS A 499 -1.64 7.95 -1.61
C HIS A 499 -1.93 7.45 -0.17
N ASP A 500 -3.04 6.75 0.07
CA ASP A 500 -3.42 6.25 1.41
C ASP A 500 -2.44 5.19 1.94
N SER A 501 -1.55 5.64 2.82
CA SER A 501 -0.52 4.82 3.48
C SER A 501 -1.06 3.61 4.26
N ARG A 502 -2.36 3.55 4.59
CA ARG A 502 -2.97 2.39 5.31
C ARG A 502 -3.13 1.20 4.39
N ARG A 503 -3.41 1.48 3.12
CA ARG A 503 -3.60 0.49 2.06
C ARG A 503 -2.43 0.59 1.10
N ASN A 504 -1.23 0.42 1.66
CA ASN A 504 -0.01 0.60 0.90
C ASN A 504 0.19 -0.54 -0.12
N SER A 505 0.77 -0.14 -1.23
CA SER A 505 1.30 -0.98 -2.30
C SER A 505 2.69 -0.43 -2.65
N TYR A 506 3.43 -1.16 -3.47
CA TYR A 506 4.73 -0.66 -3.95
C TYR A 506 4.60 0.59 -4.81
N ARG A 507 3.46 0.82 -5.48
CA ARG A 507 3.22 2.00 -6.32
C ARG A 507 3.17 3.29 -5.53
N HIS A 508 2.87 3.23 -4.22
CA HIS A 508 2.90 4.39 -3.34
C HIS A 508 4.33 4.85 -3.00
N ILE A 509 5.31 3.95 -3.06
CA ILE A 509 6.67 4.24 -2.57
C ILE A 509 7.77 4.08 -3.61
N GLU A 510 7.62 3.23 -4.63
CA GLU A 510 8.57 3.15 -5.74
C GLU A 510 8.33 4.31 -6.70
N ILE A 511 9.35 5.15 -6.88
CA ILE A 511 9.26 6.43 -7.58
C ILE A 511 10.29 6.52 -8.71
N PRO A 512 10.03 7.32 -9.75
CA PRO A 512 11.04 7.61 -10.75
C PRO A 512 12.15 8.49 -10.15
N PHE A 513 13.39 8.21 -10.56
CA PHE A 513 14.57 8.97 -10.19
C PHE A 513 15.61 8.87 -11.30
N PHE A 514 15.99 10.00 -11.88
CA PHE A 514 16.99 10.01 -12.95
C PHE A 514 17.78 11.31 -13.00
N ILE A 515 18.96 11.22 -13.61
CA ILE A 515 19.93 12.31 -13.65
C ILE A 515 20.37 12.53 -15.09
N TYR A 516 20.56 13.79 -15.48
CA TYR A 516 21.15 14.18 -16.76
C TYR A 516 22.34 15.10 -16.54
N PHE A 517 23.40 14.91 -17.33
CA PHE A 517 24.56 15.78 -17.35
C PHE A 517 24.66 16.39 -18.75
N ASN A 518 24.71 17.72 -18.84
CA ASN A 518 25.08 18.34 -20.11
C ASN A 518 26.54 17.98 -20.48
N SER A 519 26.93 18.27 -21.72
CA SER A 519 28.28 17.95 -22.22
C SER A 519 29.38 18.54 -21.33
N ALA A 520 29.26 19.81 -20.94
CA ALA A 520 30.22 20.48 -20.06
C ALA A 520 30.33 19.83 -18.67
N ALA A 521 29.21 19.36 -18.09
CA ALA A 521 29.24 18.66 -16.80
C ALA A 521 29.87 17.26 -16.90
N ARG A 522 29.65 16.54 -18.01
CA ARG A 522 30.30 15.23 -18.24
C ARG A 522 31.83 15.38 -18.34
N GLU A 523 32.30 16.45 -18.98
CA GLU A 523 33.72 16.74 -19.12
C GLU A 523 34.36 17.26 -17.82
N ALA A 524 33.69 18.17 -17.12
CA ALA A 524 34.22 18.77 -15.89
C ALA A 524 34.13 17.85 -14.66
N TYR A 525 33.15 16.94 -14.62
CA TYR A 525 32.87 16.07 -13.47
C TYR A 525 32.70 14.58 -13.86
N PRO A 526 33.68 13.96 -14.56
CA PRO A 526 33.58 12.60 -15.07
C PRO A 526 33.44 11.56 -13.94
N ASP A 527 34.03 11.80 -12.77
CA ASP A 527 33.95 10.89 -11.64
C ASP A 527 32.54 10.85 -11.03
N LEU A 528 31.85 12.00 -10.94
CA LEU A 528 30.46 12.05 -10.48
C LEU A 528 29.55 11.32 -11.46
N TYR A 529 29.75 11.56 -12.76
CA TYR A 529 29.00 10.88 -13.82
C TYR A 529 29.18 9.35 -13.74
N ARG A 530 30.43 8.88 -13.62
CA ARG A 530 30.74 7.44 -13.50
C ARG A 530 30.11 6.84 -12.24
N ALA A 531 30.26 7.47 -11.08
CA ALA A 531 29.69 6.98 -9.83
C ALA A 531 28.16 6.87 -9.91
N ALA A 532 27.48 7.86 -10.49
CA ALA A 532 26.03 7.80 -10.70
C ALA A 532 25.62 6.65 -11.64
N GLN A 533 26.38 6.41 -12.73
CA GLN A 533 26.14 5.26 -13.61
C GLN A 533 26.33 3.92 -12.90
N GLU A 534 27.37 3.77 -12.09
CA GLU A 534 27.66 2.55 -11.32
C GLU A 534 26.62 2.30 -10.22
N ASN A 535 26.06 3.35 -9.63
CA ASN A 535 25.08 3.27 -8.56
C ASN A 535 23.62 3.15 -9.05
N ARG A 536 23.32 3.29 -10.36
CA ARG A 536 21.94 3.34 -10.91
C ARG A 536 21.07 2.10 -10.65
N THR A 537 21.67 0.98 -10.29
CA THR A 537 20.96 -0.27 -9.96
C THR A 537 20.97 -0.60 -8.47
N LYS A 538 21.65 0.20 -7.65
CA LYS A 538 21.72 -0.02 -6.21
C LYS A 538 20.43 0.48 -5.54
N PRO A 539 19.98 -0.18 -4.47
CA PRO A 539 18.88 0.32 -3.63
C PRO A 539 19.19 1.72 -3.11
N TYR A 540 18.25 2.65 -3.32
CA TYR A 540 18.33 4.02 -2.82
C TYR A 540 17.00 4.48 -2.22
N SER A 541 17.08 5.35 -1.21
CA SER A 541 15.93 6.01 -0.60
C SER A 541 16.11 7.52 -0.72
N ILE A 542 15.07 8.26 -1.10
CA ILE A 542 15.16 9.72 -1.18
C ILE A 542 15.34 10.37 0.19
N GLU A 543 15.16 9.64 1.29
CA GLU A 543 15.54 10.08 2.63
C GLU A 543 17.03 10.46 2.73
N TRP A 544 17.87 9.97 1.82
CA TRP A 544 19.28 10.30 1.72
C TRP A 544 19.58 11.35 0.63
N LEU A 545 18.55 11.93 0.02
CA LEU A 545 18.71 12.95 -1.03
C LEU A 545 19.54 14.14 -0.56
N SER A 546 19.38 14.56 0.70
CA SER A 546 20.18 15.63 1.29
C SER A 546 21.68 15.39 1.13
N ASP A 547 22.16 14.17 1.36
CA ASP A 547 23.56 13.78 1.16
C ASP A 547 23.98 13.89 -0.31
N THR A 548 23.13 13.43 -1.23
CA THR A 548 23.36 13.55 -2.69
C THR A 548 23.46 15.01 -3.13
N LEU A 549 22.61 15.90 -2.60
CA LEU A 549 22.59 17.32 -2.95
C LEU A 549 23.81 18.07 -2.39
N ILE A 550 24.16 17.84 -1.12
CA ILE A 550 25.35 18.49 -0.54
C ILE A 550 26.64 17.95 -1.16
N ASP A 551 26.64 16.67 -1.56
CA ASP A 551 27.75 16.12 -2.31
C ASP A 551 27.91 16.89 -3.62
N LEU A 552 26.86 17.01 -4.46
CA LEU A 552 26.91 17.83 -5.69
C LEU A 552 27.42 19.26 -5.44
N ALA A 553 27.04 19.88 -4.32
CA ALA A 553 27.49 21.21 -3.90
C ALA A 553 28.99 21.29 -3.50
N GLY A 554 29.69 20.16 -3.53
CA GLY A 554 31.08 20.03 -3.12
C GLY A 554 31.25 20.14 -1.60
N ILE A 555 30.22 19.78 -0.83
CA ILE A 555 30.20 19.84 0.64
C ILE A 555 30.29 18.41 1.18
N ASP A 556 31.11 18.24 2.21
CA ASP A 556 31.26 17.00 2.96
C ASP A 556 30.81 17.19 4.42
N TYR A 557 30.43 16.09 5.06
CA TYR A 557 29.95 16.09 6.45
C TYR A 557 30.90 15.27 7.33
N LYS A 558 31.66 15.94 8.20
CA LYS A 558 32.76 15.32 8.96
C LYS A 558 32.32 14.24 9.95
N GLU A 559 31.05 14.21 10.33
CA GLU A 559 30.55 13.24 11.31
C GLU A 559 30.30 11.85 10.71
N ARG A 560 30.09 11.72 9.39
CA ARG A 560 29.86 10.43 8.72
C ARG A 560 30.03 10.52 7.20
N GLN A 561 30.22 9.37 6.56
CA GLN A 561 30.19 9.29 5.10
C GLN A 561 28.80 9.65 4.55
N LEU A 562 28.78 10.34 3.40
CA LEU A 562 27.57 10.70 2.67
C LEU A 562 27.02 9.49 1.90
N LEU A 563 25.71 9.25 2.03
CA LEU A 563 24.96 8.28 1.22
C LEU A 563 24.52 8.96 -0.09
N SER A 564 25.49 9.21 -0.96
CA SER A 564 25.29 9.91 -2.22
C SER A 564 25.46 8.98 -3.41
N VAL A 565 24.56 9.11 -4.40
CA VAL A 565 24.67 8.39 -5.68
C VAL A 565 25.91 8.78 -6.49
N PHE A 566 26.57 9.89 -6.14
CA PHE A 566 27.81 10.37 -6.76
C PHE A 566 29.09 9.90 -6.04
N ARG A 567 28.97 9.04 -5.03
CA ARG A 567 30.13 8.44 -4.35
C ARG A 567 30.42 7.03 -4.90
N PRO A 568 31.70 6.70 -5.14
CA PRO A 568 32.08 5.33 -5.42
C PRO A 568 31.73 4.46 -4.20
N ASP A 569 31.39 3.19 -4.46
CA ASP A 569 31.10 2.20 -3.41
C ASP A 569 30.01 2.60 -2.40
N MET A 570 29.01 3.39 -2.81
CA MET A 570 27.85 3.71 -1.97
C MET A 570 27.24 2.42 -1.39
N GLN A 571 27.26 2.32 -0.05
CA GLN A 571 26.67 1.23 0.73
C GLN A 571 25.47 1.79 1.51
N ALA A 572 24.32 1.81 0.82
CA ALA A 572 23.06 2.16 1.44
C ALA A 572 22.66 1.12 2.50
N PRO A 573 22.15 1.55 3.68
CA PRO A 573 21.51 0.63 4.60
C PRO A 573 20.22 0.07 4.00
N LYS A 574 19.67 -0.96 4.65
CA LYS A 574 18.36 -1.51 4.31
C LYS A 574 17.29 -0.42 4.46
N ARG A 575 16.34 -0.42 3.52
CA ARG A 575 15.30 0.61 3.43
C ARG A 575 14.02 0.18 4.14
N TYR A 576 13.41 1.16 4.80
CA TYR A 576 12.09 1.09 5.40
C TYR A 576 11.29 2.32 5.01
N ALA A 577 9.96 2.19 4.98
CA ALA A 577 9.05 3.27 4.63
C ALA A 577 7.82 3.27 5.53
N LEU A 578 6.97 4.29 5.39
CA LEU A 578 5.64 4.38 6.00
C LEU A 578 5.65 4.22 7.53
N ARG A 579 6.63 4.84 8.20
CA ARG A 579 6.73 4.82 9.66
C ARG A 579 5.60 5.62 10.29
N ARG A 580 4.64 4.94 10.92
CA ARG A 580 3.41 5.58 11.41
C ARG A 580 2.88 5.01 12.72
N THR A 581 1.95 5.73 13.33
CA THR A 581 1.21 5.33 14.53
C THR A 581 -0.28 5.39 14.21
N ASP A 582 -1.04 4.31 14.41
CA ASP A 582 -2.52 4.36 14.30
C ASP A 582 -3.17 5.05 15.50
N ILE A 583 -4.47 5.36 15.42
CA ILE A 583 -5.20 6.00 16.52
C ILE A 583 -5.26 5.17 17.81
N ARG A 584 -4.95 3.87 17.75
CA ARG A 584 -4.87 2.98 18.92
C ARG A 584 -3.47 2.95 19.55
N GLY A 585 -2.51 3.67 18.95
CA GLY A 585 -1.13 3.72 19.38
C GLY A 585 -0.24 2.62 18.79
N ASN A 586 -0.78 1.74 17.92
CA ASN A 586 0.04 0.71 17.29
C ASN A 586 1.07 1.35 16.35
N GLN A 587 2.30 0.87 16.42
CA GLN A 587 3.42 1.38 15.66
C GLN A 587 3.67 0.49 14.45
N PHE A 588 3.75 1.10 13.26
CA PHE A 588 3.93 0.38 12.01
C PHE A 588 5.11 0.88 11.21
N ILE A 589 5.66 -0.02 10.41
CA ILE A 589 6.68 0.27 9.41
C ILE A 589 6.52 -0.68 8.23
N LEU A 590 6.86 -0.21 7.03
CA LEU A 590 6.99 -1.04 5.84
C LEU A 590 8.46 -1.47 5.68
N ALA A 591 8.70 -2.76 5.85
CA ALA A 591 9.94 -3.41 5.44
C ALA A 591 10.04 -3.42 3.91
N VAL A 592 11.01 -2.71 3.31
CA VAL A 592 11.26 -2.76 1.86
C VAL A 592 12.25 -3.88 1.56
N ASP A 593 13.43 -3.84 2.18
CA ASP A 593 14.54 -4.74 1.85
C ASP A 593 14.72 -5.93 2.82
N ASP A 594 14.30 -5.84 4.08
CA ASP A 594 14.35 -6.93 5.07
C ASP A 594 13.23 -6.85 6.13
N GLU A 595 12.96 -7.95 6.86
CA GLU A 595 11.95 -7.99 7.94
C GLU A 595 12.56 -7.92 9.35
N ASP A 596 13.89 -7.94 9.46
CA ASP A 596 14.59 -8.12 10.74
C ASP A 596 14.42 -6.93 11.69
N ALA A 597 14.22 -5.72 11.17
CA ALA A 597 14.10 -4.54 12.02
C ALA A 597 12.70 -4.34 12.61
N SER A 598 11.63 -4.78 11.92
CA SER A 598 10.28 -4.73 12.51
C SER A 598 10.21 -5.62 13.76
N GLN A 599 10.94 -6.74 13.76
CA GLN A 599 11.04 -7.63 14.91
C GLN A 599 11.94 -7.09 16.03
N ARG A 600 13.00 -6.36 15.70
CA ARG A 600 13.95 -5.80 16.69
C ARG A 600 13.46 -4.51 17.37
N HIS A 601 12.55 -3.78 16.74
CA HIS A 601 12.04 -2.49 17.22
C HIS A 601 10.57 -2.52 17.68
N ASP A 602 9.99 -3.71 17.86
CA ASP A 602 8.59 -3.92 18.24
C ASP A 602 7.59 -3.17 17.32
N LEU A 603 7.88 -3.13 16.02
CA LEU A 603 7.04 -2.48 15.01
C LEU A 603 6.27 -3.53 14.21
N LEU A 604 4.98 -3.27 13.96
CA LEU A 604 4.17 -4.12 13.10
C LEU A 604 4.53 -3.87 11.62
N ASN A 605 4.94 -4.92 10.92
CA ASN A 605 5.23 -4.84 9.49
C ASN A 605 3.93 -4.80 8.68
N HIS A 606 3.67 -3.68 7.99
CA HIS A 606 2.51 -3.49 7.13
C HIS A 606 2.77 -3.91 5.67
N GLY A 607 3.72 -4.81 5.45
CA GLY A 607 4.16 -5.25 4.12
C GLY A 607 3.06 -5.81 3.23
N HIS A 608 2.87 -5.18 2.06
CA HIS A 608 2.17 -5.77 0.92
C HIS A 608 2.85 -7.09 0.49
N ASP A 609 2.10 -8.10 0.00
CA ASP A 609 2.69 -9.40 -0.39
C ASP A 609 3.79 -9.22 -1.45
N TYR A 610 3.67 -8.19 -2.28
CA TYR A 610 4.73 -7.70 -3.17
C TYR A 610 6.09 -7.61 -2.48
N PHE A 611 6.23 -6.84 -1.39
CA PHE A 611 7.54 -6.63 -0.76
C PHE A 611 8.06 -7.91 -0.11
N ARG A 612 7.16 -8.75 0.40
CA ARG A 612 7.51 -10.07 0.92
C ARG A 612 8.08 -10.97 -0.18
N LYS A 613 7.43 -11.03 -1.34
CA LYS A 613 7.90 -11.78 -2.52
C LYS A 613 9.16 -11.18 -3.13
N ARG A 614 9.30 -9.86 -3.13
CA ARG A 614 10.51 -9.15 -3.59
C ARG A 614 11.70 -9.45 -2.69
N ARG A 615 11.54 -9.43 -1.36
CA ARG A 615 12.58 -9.86 -0.41
C ARG A 615 12.96 -11.31 -0.61
N LEU A 616 11.97 -12.18 -0.77
CA LEU A 616 12.18 -13.59 -1.08
C LEU A 616 13.05 -13.73 -2.34
N TYR A 617 12.64 -13.11 -3.44
CA TYR A 617 13.37 -13.12 -4.70
C TYR A 617 14.79 -12.56 -4.55
N ASN A 618 14.96 -11.47 -3.81
CA ASN A 618 16.25 -10.83 -3.58
C ASN A 618 17.20 -11.59 -2.64
N ALA A 619 16.68 -12.51 -1.82
CA ALA A 619 17.49 -13.35 -0.94
C ALA A 619 18.24 -14.47 -1.69
N PHE A 620 17.90 -14.74 -2.96
CA PHE A 620 18.59 -15.73 -3.79
C PHE A 620 19.73 -15.10 -4.61
N PRO A 621 20.84 -15.83 -4.84
CA PRO A 621 21.91 -15.38 -5.73
C PRO A 621 21.42 -15.30 -7.19
N GLY A 622 22.04 -14.44 -7.99
CA GLY A 622 21.60 -14.11 -9.36
C GLY A 622 21.16 -15.32 -10.22
N PRO A 623 21.98 -16.39 -10.38
CA PRO A 623 21.60 -17.55 -11.17
C PRO A 623 20.39 -18.33 -10.66
N GLU A 624 20.15 -18.33 -9.34
CA GLU A 624 19.01 -19.01 -8.73
C GLU A 624 17.72 -18.19 -8.81
N LYS A 625 17.83 -16.85 -8.86
CA LYS A 625 16.66 -15.96 -9.05
C LYS A 625 15.89 -16.29 -10.32
N ASN A 626 16.58 -16.63 -11.41
CA ASN A 626 15.98 -16.95 -12.70
C ASN A 626 15.16 -18.25 -12.66
N LYS A 627 15.38 -19.09 -11.65
CA LYS A 627 14.60 -20.32 -11.42
C LYS A 627 13.29 -20.05 -10.68
N LEU A 628 13.13 -18.91 -10.01
CA LEU A 628 11.92 -18.62 -9.26
C LEU A 628 10.85 -18.08 -10.21
N CYS A 629 9.74 -18.80 -10.29
CA CYS A 629 8.60 -18.41 -11.11
C CYS A 629 7.44 -18.03 -10.21
N SER A 630 6.74 -16.94 -10.54
CA SER A 630 5.44 -16.66 -9.94
C SER A 630 4.36 -17.43 -10.68
N SER A 631 3.29 -17.85 -10.01
CA SER A 631 2.16 -18.54 -10.63
C SER A 631 0.81 -17.97 -10.27
N ARG A 632 -0.21 -18.37 -11.03
CA ARG A 632 -1.61 -17.91 -10.93
C ARG A 632 -1.77 -16.42 -11.23
N THR A 633 -1.10 -15.91 -12.27
CA THR A 633 -1.11 -14.49 -12.65
C THR A 633 -2.06 -14.22 -13.82
N ASN A 634 -3.33 -14.64 -13.69
CA ASN A 634 -4.30 -14.69 -14.80
C ASN A 634 -5.16 -13.43 -15.00
N SER A 635 -4.68 -12.27 -14.54
CA SER A 635 -5.23 -10.95 -14.84
C SER A 635 -4.09 -10.00 -15.20
N LEU A 636 -4.37 -8.97 -15.99
CA LEU A 636 -3.33 -8.08 -16.52
C LEU A 636 -2.53 -7.40 -15.41
N LEU A 637 -3.20 -6.81 -14.42
CA LEU A 637 -2.52 -6.08 -13.35
C LEU A 637 -1.77 -7.01 -12.38
N LYS A 638 -2.30 -8.21 -12.12
CA LYS A 638 -1.58 -9.22 -11.34
C LYS A 638 -0.34 -9.72 -12.06
N PHE A 639 -0.43 -9.91 -13.39
CA PHE A 639 0.71 -10.25 -14.23
C PHE A 639 1.79 -9.16 -14.19
N ARG A 640 1.41 -7.90 -14.38
CA ARG A 640 2.34 -6.75 -14.29
C ARG A 640 3.04 -6.67 -12.94
N GLU A 641 2.27 -6.80 -11.86
CA GLU A 641 2.80 -6.78 -10.51
C GLU A 641 3.81 -7.92 -10.29
N ALA A 642 3.45 -9.16 -10.63
CA ALA A 642 4.35 -10.29 -10.44
C ALA A 642 5.60 -10.21 -11.34
N ALA A 643 5.46 -9.79 -12.60
CA ALA A 643 6.56 -9.65 -13.56
C ALA A 643 7.52 -8.50 -13.21
N SER A 644 7.11 -7.56 -12.35
CA SER A 644 8.01 -6.53 -11.84
C SER A 644 8.99 -7.04 -10.76
N ILE A 645 8.73 -8.23 -10.19
CA ILE A 645 9.63 -8.92 -9.25
C ILE A 645 10.31 -10.10 -9.93
N PHE A 646 9.53 -10.97 -10.56
CA PHE A 646 9.99 -12.25 -11.05
C PHE A 646 10.29 -12.18 -12.55
N GLN A 647 11.48 -12.64 -12.93
CA GLN A 647 11.83 -12.86 -14.33
C GLN A 647 11.10 -14.06 -14.95
N CYS A 648 10.44 -14.89 -14.14
CA CYS A 648 9.65 -16.02 -14.59
C CYS A 648 8.20 -15.94 -14.08
N VAL A 649 7.24 -16.12 -14.98
CA VAL A 649 5.80 -15.96 -14.71
C VAL A 649 4.99 -17.07 -15.38
N GLU A 650 4.13 -17.75 -14.62
CA GLU A 650 3.23 -18.81 -15.08
C GLU A 650 1.82 -18.29 -15.30
N ILE A 651 1.31 -18.51 -16.51
CA ILE A 651 0.01 -18.07 -17.00
C ILE A 651 -0.81 -19.30 -17.43
N ASP A 652 -2.07 -19.34 -17.02
CA ASP A 652 -3.02 -20.36 -17.47
C ASP A 652 -3.56 -20.03 -18.85
N ILE A 653 -3.41 -20.96 -19.80
CA ILE A 653 -3.88 -20.79 -21.18
C ILE A 653 -4.97 -21.80 -21.50
N THR A 654 -6.10 -21.29 -21.96
CA THR A 654 -7.16 -22.08 -22.58
C THR A 654 -7.28 -21.72 -24.06
N ILE A 655 -7.18 -22.73 -24.92
CA ILE A 655 -7.16 -22.56 -26.38
C ILE A 655 -8.60 -22.61 -26.91
N ASP A 656 -9.00 -21.56 -27.63
CA ASP A 656 -10.24 -21.53 -28.38
C ASP A 656 -9.91 -21.65 -29.88
N ALA A 657 -10.08 -22.86 -30.40
CA ALA A 657 -9.73 -23.18 -31.79
C ALA A 657 -10.73 -22.58 -32.80
N GLU A 658 -11.99 -22.38 -32.40
CA GLU A 658 -13.01 -21.79 -33.28
C GLU A 658 -12.77 -20.29 -33.44
N ALA A 659 -12.36 -19.62 -32.36
CA ALA A 659 -12.06 -18.20 -32.37
C ALA A 659 -10.62 -17.85 -32.82
N ASP A 660 -9.75 -18.86 -33.06
CA ASP A 660 -8.30 -18.70 -33.30
C ASP A 660 -7.61 -17.83 -32.22
N LYS A 661 -7.86 -18.15 -30.93
CA LYS A 661 -7.41 -17.32 -29.78
C LYS A 661 -6.87 -18.14 -28.62
N LEU A 662 -5.93 -17.52 -27.90
CA LEU A 662 -5.39 -18.01 -26.62
C LEU A 662 -5.91 -17.13 -25.48
N TYR A 663 -6.80 -17.67 -24.67
CA TYR A 663 -7.37 -16.96 -23.53
C TYR A 663 -6.66 -17.29 -22.22
N VAL A 664 -6.58 -16.30 -21.34
CA VAL A 664 -5.89 -16.37 -20.05
C VAL A 664 -6.89 -16.57 -18.92
N TYR A 665 -7.20 -17.83 -18.65
CA TYR A 665 -8.04 -18.23 -17.51
C TYR A 665 -7.90 -19.73 -17.25
N ARG A 666 -8.35 -20.15 -16.06
CA ARG A 666 -8.33 -21.54 -15.61
C ARG A 666 -9.77 -22.07 -15.42
N PRO A 667 -10.25 -23.01 -16.25
CA PRO A 667 -11.50 -23.72 -15.98
C PRO A 667 -11.52 -24.34 -14.57
N PRO A 668 -12.67 -24.35 -13.87
CA PRO A 668 -14.02 -24.07 -14.36
C PRO A 668 -14.41 -22.58 -14.33
N GLN A 669 -13.47 -21.67 -14.05
CA GLN A 669 -13.77 -20.23 -14.13
C GLN A 669 -14.25 -19.87 -15.53
N ALA A 670 -15.20 -18.93 -15.61
CA ALA A 670 -15.66 -18.42 -16.89
C ALA A 670 -14.54 -17.67 -17.63
N ASN A 671 -14.56 -17.73 -18.96
CA ASN A 671 -13.62 -16.98 -19.76
C ASN A 671 -13.83 -15.46 -19.54
N ASN A 672 -12.80 -14.79 -19.04
CA ASN A 672 -12.79 -13.34 -18.80
C ASN A 672 -12.45 -12.52 -20.08
N HIS A 673 -12.21 -13.22 -21.20
CA HIS A 673 -11.81 -12.72 -22.51
C HIS A 673 -10.44 -12.04 -22.59
N LEU A 674 -9.61 -12.15 -21.54
CA LEU A 674 -8.21 -11.74 -21.58
C LEU A 674 -7.45 -12.66 -22.53
N GLN A 675 -6.74 -12.12 -23.53
CA GLN A 675 -5.90 -12.92 -24.41
C GLN A 675 -4.42 -12.83 -24.03
N LEU A 676 -3.65 -13.87 -24.36
CA LEU A 676 -2.20 -13.86 -24.16
C LEU A 676 -1.54 -12.65 -24.84
N LYS A 677 -1.99 -12.28 -26.05
CA LYS A 677 -1.49 -11.11 -26.76
C LYS A 677 -1.67 -9.80 -25.99
N ASP A 678 -2.72 -9.68 -25.17
CA ASP A 678 -2.98 -8.48 -24.38
C ASP A 678 -1.97 -8.39 -23.23
N LEU A 679 -1.61 -9.52 -22.61
CA LEU A 679 -0.54 -9.59 -21.61
C LEU A 679 0.82 -9.22 -22.20
N ILE A 680 1.13 -9.72 -23.40
CA ILE A 680 2.39 -9.38 -24.08
C ILE A 680 2.43 -7.90 -24.48
N ALA A 681 1.30 -7.34 -24.95
CA ALA A 681 1.23 -5.96 -25.40
C ALA A 681 1.16 -4.92 -24.28
N PHE A 682 0.63 -5.25 -23.10
CA PHE A 682 0.45 -4.31 -21.99
C PHE A 682 1.23 -4.67 -20.73
N GLY A 683 2.00 -5.76 -20.77
CA GLY A 683 2.93 -6.15 -19.71
C GLY A 683 4.35 -5.67 -19.94
N PRO A 684 5.25 -5.89 -18.96
CA PRO A 684 6.66 -5.59 -19.12
C PRO A 684 7.33 -6.54 -20.14
N PRO A 685 8.46 -6.13 -20.75
CA PRO A 685 9.26 -6.99 -21.61
C PRO A 685 9.66 -8.28 -20.89
N LEU A 686 9.62 -9.39 -21.62
CA LEU A 686 10.05 -10.68 -21.11
C LEU A 686 11.58 -10.76 -21.08
N GLU A 687 12.16 -10.43 -19.93
CA GLU A 687 13.60 -10.59 -19.70
C GLU A 687 13.97 -12.06 -19.40
N GLY A 688 13.07 -12.83 -18.77
CA GLY A 688 13.26 -14.25 -18.45
C GLY A 688 12.23 -15.18 -19.11
N HIS A 689 11.74 -16.18 -18.37
CA HIS A 689 10.90 -17.25 -18.89
C HIS A 689 9.39 -16.97 -18.73
N MET A 690 8.59 -17.45 -19.67
CA MET A 690 7.13 -17.47 -19.54
C MET A 690 6.64 -18.91 -19.58
N LEU A 691 6.00 -19.35 -18.50
CA LEU A 691 5.39 -20.67 -18.40
C LEU A 691 3.92 -20.58 -18.81
N LEU A 692 3.56 -21.27 -19.88
CA LEU A 692 2.20 -21.38 -20.39
C LEU A 692 1.60 -22.71 -19.97
N ALA A 693 0.78 -22.70 -18.92
CA ALA A 693 0.08 -23.88 -18.45
C ALA A 693 -1.18 -24.12 -19.29
N ILE A 694 -1.09 -25.03 -20.26
CA ILE A 694 -2.18 -25.31 -21.21
C ILE A 694 -3.26 -26.14 -20.50
N ARG A 695 -4.51 -25.67 -20.50
CA ARG A 695 -5.60 -26.27 -19.72
C ARG A 695 -6.47 -27.25 -20.50
N ASN A 696 -6.50 -27.16 -21.82
CA ASN A 696 -7.32 -27.99 -22.70
C ASN A 696 -6.58 -28.46 -23.96
N PRO A 697 -5.36 -29.03 -23.86
CA PRO A 697 -4.65 -29.48 -25.05
C PRO A 697 -5.45 -30.58 -25.79
N ASP A 698 -5.61 -30.42 -27.11
CA ASP A 698 -6.25 -31.41 -28.00
C ASP A 698 -5.54 -31.41 -29.36
N SER A 699 -5.56 -32.54 -30.07
CA SER A 699 -4.97 -32.66 -31.41
C SER A 699 -5.46 -31.60 -32.40
N ARG A 700 -6.71 -31.15 -32.25
CA ARG A 700 -7.31 -30.14 -33.13
C ARG A 700 -6.85 -28.71 -32.84
N ASN A 701 -6.36 -28.43 -31.63
CA ASN A 701 -6.07 -27.06 -31.19
C ASN A 701 -4.58 -26.75 -31.04
N LEU A 702 -3.69 -27.75 -31.05
CA LEU A 702 -2.24 -27.52 -31.02
C LEU A 702 -1.72 -26.68 -32.19
N ALA A 703 -2.34 -26.79 -33.37
CA ALA A 703 -1.98 -25.97 -34.52
C ALA A 703 -2.29 -24.48 -34.29
N VAL A 704 -3.42 -24.19 -33.62
CA VAL A 704 -3.82 -22.83 -33.22
C VAL A 704 -2.84 -22.30 -32.17
N LEU A 705 -2.50 -23.11 -31.16
CA LEU A 705 -1.48 -22.77 -30.17
C LEU A 705 -0.17 -22.36 -30.84
N GLN A 706 0.37 -23.21 -31.72
CA GLN A 706 1.62 -22.93 -32.42
C GLN A 706 1.52 -21.64 -33.24
N ALA A 707 0.48 -21.49 -34.07
CA ALA A 707 0.32 -20.34 -34.94
C ALA A 707 0.23 -19.01 -34.17
N GLN A 708 -0.48 -19.00 -33.04
CA GLN A 708 -0.58 -17.81 -32.19
C GLN A 708 0.75 -17.50 -31.49
N LEU A 709 1.44 -18.50 -30.96
CA LEU A 709 2.75 -18.30 -30.33
C LEU A 709 3.81 -17.83 -31.34
N ASP A 710 3.81 -18.38 -32.56
CA ASP A 710 4.75 -18.01 -33.61
C ASP A 710 4.54 -16.55 -34.07
N ARG A 711 3.32 -16.01 -33.95
CA ARG A 711 3.00 -14.59 -34.20
C ARG A 711 3.46 -13.68 -33.07
N LEU A 712 3.40 -14.16 -31.82
CA LEU A 712 3.74 -13.38 -30.63
C LEU A 712 5.24 -13.37 -30.32
N PHE A 713 5.95 -14.43 -30.66
CA PHE A 713 7.34 -14.63 -30.27
C PHE A 713 8.25 -14.89 -31.48
N LEU A 714 9.26 -14.03 -31.60
CA LEU A 714 10.31 -14.18 -32.61
C LEU A 714 11.13 -15.46 -32.36
N PRO A 715 11.73 -16.08 -33.39
CA PRO A 715 12.45 -17.35 -33.24
C PRO A 715 13.49 -17.38 -32.12
N ASP A 716 14.20 -16.28 -31.90
CA ASP A 716 15.20 -16.11 -30.85
C ASP A 716 14.58 -15.97 -29.44
N GLN A 717 13.28 -15.69 -29.32
CA GLN A 717 12.57 -15.59 -28.04
C GLN A 717 11.91 -16.90 -27.61
N ARG A 718 11.67 -17.84 -28.54
CA ARG A 718 10.84 -19.04 -28.29
C ARG A 718 11.38 -19.97 -27.22
N HIS A 719 12.70 -20.02 -27.05
CA HIS A 719 13.36 -20.80 -26.00
C HIS A 719 13.03 -20.31 -24.58
N ARG A 720 12.52 -19.09 -24.44
CA ARG A 720 12.06 -18.54 -23.15
C ARG A 720 10.64 -18.96 -22.81
N ILE A 721 9.90 -19.52 -23.77
CA ILE A 721 8.51 -19.89 -23.62
C ILE A 721 8.42 -21.38 -23.33
N VAL A 722 8.02 -21.70 -22.11
CA VAL A 722 7.85 -23.06 -21.62
C VAL A 722 6.37 -23.41 -21.66
N ILE A 723 6.00 -24.49 -22.33
CA ILE A 723 4.62 -24.94 -22.50
C ILE A 723 4.42 -26.18 -21.64
N GLU A 724 3.54 -26.08 -20.65
CA GLU A 724 3.18 -27.22 -19.81
C GLU A 724 1.91 -27.91 -20.29
N ILE A 725 2.01 -29.21 -20.54
CA ILE A 725 0.93 -30.05 -21.06
C ILE A 725 0.46 -31.03 -19.95
N PRO A 726 -0.81 -30.97 -19.49
CA PRO A 726 -1.32 -31.77 -18.37
C PRO A 726 -1.60 -33.25 -18.70
N HIS A 727 -1.88 -33.58 -19.96
CA HIS A 727 -2.11 -34.96 -20.40
C HIS A 727 -1.74 -35.14 -21.86
N PHE A 728 -1.46 -36.39 -22.24
CA PHE A 728 -1.13 -36.78 -23.61
C PHE A 728 -2.26 -37.55 -24.31
N ASP A 729 -3.27 -37.98 -23.55
CA ASP A 729 -4.44 -38.66 -24.12
C ASP A 729 -5.18 -37.70 -25.06
N GLY A 730 -5.37 -38.11 -26.32
CA GLY A 730 -5.99 -37.29 -27.36
C GLY A 730 -5.10 -36.19 -27.96
N VAL A 731 -3.83 -36.10 -27.58
CA VAL A 731 -2.88 -35.09 -28.08
C VAL A 731 -1.94 -35.68 -29.13
N ASP A 732 -1.92 -35.10 -30.33
CA ASP A 732 -1.07 -35.54 -31.44
C ASP A 732 0.42 -35.30 -31.14
N ARG A 733 1.19 -36.39 -31.16
CA ARG A 733 2.65 -36.37 -30.96
C ARG A 733 3.36 -35.56 -32.02
N GLN A 734 2.90 -35.56 -33.26
CA GLN A 734 3.52 -34.77 -34.33
C GLN A 734 3.32 -33.27 -34.10
N GLY A 735 2.15 -32.86 -33.60
CA GLY A 735 1.89 -31.51 -33.12
C GLY A 735 2.91 -31.05 -32.06
N LEU A 736 3.14 -31.87 -31.03
CA LEU A 736 4.13 -31.57 -29.98
C LEU A 736 5.56 -31.51 -30.52
N GLN A 737 5.94 -32.44 -31.39
CA GLN A 737 7.26 -32.40 -32.04
C GLN A 737 7.45 -31.13 -32.90
N ARG A 738 6.38 -30.61 -33.52
CA ARG A 738 6.44 -29.34 -34.27
C ARG A 738 6.69 -28.15 -33.34
N LEU A 739 6.03 -28.09 -32.19
CA LEU A 739 6.29 -27.05 -31.18
C LEU A 739 7.74 -27.12 -30.68
N ALA A 740 8.23 -28.30 -30.30
CA ALA A 740 9.61 -28.47 -29.86
C ALA A 740 10.63 -28.05 -30.94
N LYS A 741 10.40 -28.46 -32.21
CA LYS A 741 11.24 -28.07 -33.35
C LYS A 741 11.18 -26.58 -33.68
N ALA A 742 10.08 -25.91 -33.35
CA ALA A 742 9.93 -24.46 -33.53
C ALA A 742 10.72 -23.65 -32.47
N GLY A 743 11.31 -24.31 -31.46
CA GLY A 743 12.15 -23.71 -30.44
C GLY A 743 11.49 -23.53 -29.07
N TYR A 744 10.26 -24.02 -28.89
CA TYR A 744 9.56 -23.97 -27.59
C TYR A 744 10.03 -25.09 -26.66
N GLU A 745 10.09 -24.80 -25.36
CA GLU A 745 10.32 -25.83 -24.34
C GLU A 745 8.99 -26.47 -23.93
N LEU A 746 8.94 -27.79 -23.86
CA LEU A 746 7.76 -28.58 -23.56
C LEU A 746 7.97 -29.34 -22.27
N PHE A 747 7.05 -29.14 -21.33
CA PHE A 747 7.05 -29.80 -20.03
C PHE A 747 5.77 -30.61 -19.87
N TYR A 748 5.88 -31.82 -19.33
CA TYR A 748 4.72 -32.59 -18.90
C TYR A 748 4.34 -32.18 -17.48
N ALA A 749 3.12 -31.68 -17.29
CA ALA A 749 2.60 -31.37 -15.96
C ALA A 749 2.05 -32.66 -15.32
N LEU A 750 2.84 -33.24 -14.41
CA LEU A 750 2.46 -34.43 -13.64
C LEU A 750 1.25 -34.11 -12.75
N PRO A 751 0.14 -34.88 -12.86
CA PRO A 751 -1.01 -34.71 -11.99
C PRO A 751 -0.62 -34.81 -10.52
N ALA A 752 -1.11 -33.88 -9.69
CA ALA A 752 -0.69 -33.75 -8.30
C ALA A 752 -1.06 -34.98 -7.45
N ASP A 753 -2.26 -35.54 -7.68
CA ASP A 753 -2.76 -36.76 -7.04
C ASP A 753 -1.91 -37.99 -7.41
N LEU A 754 -1.57 -38.14 -8.69
CA LEU A 754 -0.66 -39.19 -9.16
C LEU A 754 0.72 -39.03 -8.52
N GLY A 755 1.30 -37.83 -8.57
CA GLY A 755 2.62 -37.54 -8.01
C GLY A 755 2.70 -37.81 -6.51
N ALA A 756 1.75 -37.30 -5.73
CA ALA A 756 1.69 -37.49 -4.27
C ALA A 756 1.33 -38.93 -3.86
N GLY A 757 0.51 -39.63 -4.66
CA GLY A 757 0.23 -41.06 -4.48
C GLY A 757 1.49 -41.91 -4.68
N CYS A 758 2.17 -41.68 -5.81
CA CYS A 758 3.40 -42.40 -6.16
C CYS A 758 4.59 -42.06 -5.28
N ALA A 759 4.63 -40.87 -4.68
CA ALA A 759 5.67 -40.50 -3.72
C ALA A 759 5.56 -41.29 -2.41
N ARG A 760 4.35 -41.71 -2.04
CA ARG A 760 4.09 -42.56 -0.87
C ARG A 760 4.39 -44.03 -1.12
N ASP A 761 4.05 -44.51 -2.31
CA ASP A 761 4.34 -45.89 -2.73
C ASP A 761 4.58 -45.96 -4.26
N THR A 762 5.85 -46.11 -4.64
CA THR A 762 6.27 -46.16 -6.05
C THR A 762 5.91 -47.46 -6.74
N LEU A 763 5.52 -48.51 -5.99
CA LEU A 763 5.19 -49.84 -6.53
C LEU A 763 3.75 -49.96 -7.01
N GLN A 764 2.90 -48.95 -6.75
CA GLN A 764 1.54 -48.95 -7.26
C GLN A 764 1.51 -49.10 -8.79
N ALA A 765 0.54 -49.87 -9.30
CA ALA A 765 0.44 -50.20 -10.71
C ALA A 765 0.39 -48.94 -11.60
N VAL A 766 -0.27 -47.87 -11.15
CA VAL A 766 -0.39 -46.60 -11.88
C VAL A 766 0.97 -45.90 -12.02
N CYS A 767 1.81 -45.94 -10.98
CA CYS A 767 3.16 -45.37 -10.97
C CYS A 767 4.10 -46.15 -11.90
N GLN A 768 4.02 -47.48 -11.86
CA GLN A 768 4.78 -48.36 -12.75
C GLN A 768 4.37 -48.18 -14.21
N ARG A 769 3.07 -48.02 -14.48
CA ARG A 769 2.55 -47.71 -15.81
C ARG A 769 3.08 -46.38 -16.32
N PHE A 770 3.05 -45.33 -15.49
CA PHE A 770 3.61 -44.03 -15.84
C PHE A 770 5.09 -44.14 -16.26
N ALA A 771 5.90 -44.81 -15.43
CA ALA A 771 7.34 -44.94 -15.67
C ALA A 771 7.68 -45.77 -16.92
N ARG A 772 6.91 -46.82 -17.23
CA ARG A 772 7.24 -47.77 -18.33
C ARG A 772 6.56 -47.44 -19.65
N GLU A 773 5.36 -46.85 -19.62
CA GLU A 773 4.54 -46.64 -20.82
C GLU A 773 4.44 -45.17 -21.20
N ILE A 774 4.23 -44.27 -20.23
CA ILE A 774 3.95 -42.84 -20.50
C ILE A 774 5.25 -42.05 -20.66
N LEU A 775 6.20 -42.23 -19.75
CA LEU A 775 7.46 -41.48 -19.74
C LEU A 775 8.26 -41.61 -21.05
N PRO A 776 8.46 -42.82 -21.63
CA PRO A 776 9.16 -42.94 -22.91
C PRO A 776 8.39 -42.29 -24.07
N VAL A 777 7.06 -42.29 -24.01
CA VAL A 777 6.21 -41.69 -25.04
C VAL A 777 6.34 -40.16 -25.06
N ILE A 778 6.35 -39.53 -23.89
CA ILE A 778 6.50 -38.06 -23.81
C ILE A 778 7.90 -37.63 -24.26
N GLU A 779 8.95 -38.38 -23.92
CA GLU A 779 10.31 -38.15 -24.42
C GLU A 779 10.38 -38.19 -25.96
N GLN A 780 9.76 -39.22 -26.58
CA GLN A 780 9.68 -39.32 -28.04
C GLN A 780 8.86 -38.20 -28.69
N ALA A 781 7.93 -37.59 -27.96
CA ALA A 781 7.15 -36.45 -28.44
C ALA A 781 7.94 -35.12 -28.40
N GLY A 782 9.19 -35.12 -27.91
CA GLY A 782 10.03 -33.93 -27.81
C GLY A 782 9.87 -33.16 -26.51
N VAL A 783 9.21 -33.73 -25.50
CA VAL A 783 9.13 -33.15 -24.15
C VAL A 783 10.51 -33.15 -23.52
N GLN A 784 10.94 -31.99 -23.03
CA GLN A 784 12.24 -31.84 -22.37
C GLN A 784 12.14 -31.81 -20.85
N GLY A 785 10.97 -31.63 -20.25
CA GLY A 785 10.84 -31.53 -18.80
C GLY A 785 9.57 -32.11 -18.17
N ILE A 786 9.57 -32.25 -16.85
CA ILE A 786 8.41 -32.61 -16.03
C ILE A 786 8.20 -31.51 -14.98
N ALA A 787 6.99 -30.95 -14.94
CA ALA A 787 6.53 -30.05 -13.91
C ALA A 787 5.66 -30.81 -12.90
N PHE A 788 5.93 -30.68 -11.61
CA PHE A 788 5.25 -31.48 -10.58
C PHE A 788 5.15 -30.73 -9.25
N ASP A 789 4.20 -31.13 -8.40
CA ASP A 789 4.09 -30.61 -7.04
C ASP A 789 5.27 -31.07 -6.18
N ILE A 790 5.76 -30.24 -5.25
CA ILE A 790 6.88 -30.58 -4.35
C ILE A 790 6.68 -31.91 -3.61
N GLU A 791 5.43 -32.31 -3.31
CA GLU A 791 5.13 -33.60 -2.70
C GLU A 791 5.56 -34.81 -3.57
N ALA A 792 5.65 -34.63 -4.88
CA ALA A 792 6.02 -35.67 -5.84
C ALA A 792 7.54 -35.87 -5.99
N VAL A 793 8.38 -35.06 -5.32
CA VAL A 793 9.86 -35.16 -5.41
C VAL A 793 10.39 -36.60 -5.22
N PRO A 794 9.93 -37.39 -4.22
CA PRO A 794 10.42 -38.77 -4.05
C PRO A 794 10.12 -39.66 -5.26
N PHE A 795 8.94 -39.52 -5.87
CA PHE A 795 8.54 -40.30 -7.03
C PHE A 795 9.36 -39.91 -8.26
N VAL A 796 9.45 -38.63 -8.58
CA VAL A 796 10.19 -38.15 -9.76
C VAL A 796 11.65 -38.59 -9.69
N ARG A 797 12.27 -38.54 -8.50
CA ARG A 797 13.64 -39.05 -8.29
C ARG A 797 13.82 -40.54 -8.53
N SER A 798 12.75 -41.34 -8.45
CA SER A 798 12.78 -42.78 -8.70
C SER A 798 12.72 -43.15 -10.19
N LEU A 799 12.42 -42.19 -11.07
CA LEU A 799 12.24 -42.44 -12.50
C LEU A 799 13.60 -42.52 -13.22
N HIS A 800 14.01 -43.73 -13.64
CA HIS A 800 15.29 -43.95 -14.31
C HIS A 800 15.44 -43.21 -15.66
N ALA A 801 14.38 -43.13 -16.47
CA ALA A 801 14.42 -42.45 -17.78
C ALA A 801 14.41 -40.92 -17.65
N ALA A 802 13.92 -40.39 -16.52
CA ALA A 802 13.77 -38.96 -16.31
C ALA A 802 15.10 -38.19 -16.19
N THR A 803 16.25 -38.86 -16.09
CA THR A 803 17.57 -38.21 -15.98
C THR A 803 17.94 -37.33 -17.18
N ARG A 804 17.26 -37.50 -18.31
CA ARG A 804 17.39 -36.64 -19.51
C ARG A 804 16.45 -35.43 -19.49
N LEU A 805 15.49 -35.41 -18.56
CA LEU A 805 14.46 -34.39 -18.47
C LEU A 805 14.81 -33.34 -17.43
N GLN A 806 14.42 -32.13 -17.75
CA GLN A 806 14.38 -30.95 -16.92
C GLN A 806 13.26 -31.07 -15.85
N TYR A 807 13.44 -30.46 -14.67
CA TYR A 807 12.47 -30.53 -13.57
C TYR A 807 11.96 -29.15 -13.15
N SER A 808 10.65 -28.99 -13.12
CA SER A 808 9.95 -27.80 -12.58
C SER A 808 9.17 -28.22 -11.34
N ILE A 809 9.30 -27.46 -10.25
CA ILE A 809 8.65 -27.77 -8.97
C ILE A 809 7.60 -26.71 -8.68
N LYS A 810 6.39 -27.13 -8.31
CA LYS A 810 5.28 -26.27 -7.92
C LYS A 810 5.04 -26.42 -6.43
N ASP A 811 5.01 -25.31 -5.71
CA ASP A 811 4.73 -25.31 -4.28
C ASP A 811 3.51 -24.45 -3.98
N MET A 812 2.37 -25.08 -3.69
CA MET A 812 1.13 -24.37 -3.39
C MET A 812 1.08 -23.74 -2.00
N SER A 813 2.07 -24.02 -1.13
CA SER A 813 2.08 -23.66 0.29
C SER A 813 3.11 -22.58 0.66
N ALA A 814 4.10 -22.32 -0.20
CA ALA A 814 5.21 -21.39 0.08
C ALA A 814 4.76 -19.98 0.50
N GLY A 815 5.07 -19.65 1.75
CA GLY A 815 4.95 -18.32 2.31
C GLY A 815 6.26 -17.53 2.25
N GLY A 816 7.39 -18.12 2.64
CA GLY A 816 8.66 -17.41 2.82
C GLY A 816 9.90 -18.22 2.42
N GLY A 817 11.08 -17.62 2.57
CA GLY A 817 12.33 -18.20 2.05
C GLY A 817 12.84 -19.42 2.80
N LYS A 818 12.37 -19.63 4.04
CA LYS A 818 12.60 -20.87 4.79
C LYS A 818 11.75 -22.04 4.29
N ASP A 819 10.67 -21.74 3.55
CA ASP A 819 9.77 -22.76 3.00
C ASP A 819 10.35 -23.36 1.71
N ILE A 820 11.32 -22.67 1.08
CA ILE A 820 12.01 -23.16 -0.12
C ILE A 820 13.28 -23.91 0.28
N ASP A 821 13.29 -25.22 0.05
CA ASP A 821 14.49 -26.04 0.21
C ASP A 821 15.52 -25.70 -0.88
N ARG A 822 16.64 -25.08 -0.48
CA ARG A 822 17.72 -24.69 -1.39
C ARG A 822 18.36 -25.89 -2.10
N ALA A 823 18.42 -27.06 -1.47
CA ALA A 823 18.95 -28.26 -2.10
C ALA A 823 18.01 -28.76 -3.20
N ILE A 824 16.70 -28.53 -3.05
CA ILE A 824 15.70 -28.80 -4.08
C ILE A 824 15.81 -27.77 -5.21
N LEU A 825 15.86 -26.47 -4.90
CA LEU A 825 16.00 -25.39 -5.90
C LEU A 825 17.29 -25.52 -6.74
N ALA A 826 18.41 -25.92 -6.11
CA ALA A 826 19.66 -26.15 -6.81
C ALA A 826 19.54 -27.23 -7.90
N ARG A 827 18.62 -28.19 -7.72
CA ARG A 827 18.42 -29.35 -8.60
C ARG A 827 17.21 -29.23 -9.54
N SER A 828 16.37 -28.21 -9.37
CA SER A 828 15.30 -27.90 -10.31
C SER A 828 15.75 -26.83 -11.31
N ASN A 829 15.05 -26.76 -12.45
CA ASN A 829 15.19 -25.67 -13.41
C ASN A 829 14.31 -24.50 -13.03
N THR A 830 13.11 -24.79 -12.52
CA THR A 830 12.21 -23.77 -11.99
C THR A 830 11.56 -24.20 -10.68
N TYR A 831 11.15 -23.22 -9.89
CA TYR A 831 10.37 -23.34 -8.67
C TYR A 831 9.24 -22.31 -8.71
N SER A 832 8.04 -22.78 -9.00
CA SER A 832 6.84 -21.95 -9.13
C SER A 832 6.15 -21.74 -7.79
N ILE A 833 5.90 -20.47 -7.46
CA ILE A 833 5.29 -20.03 -6.20
C ILE A 833 4.01 -19.25 -6.52
N PRO A 834 2.86 -19.58 -5.89
CA PRO A 834 1.65 -18.80 -6.01
C PRO A 834 1.89 -17.34 -5.64
N TYR A 835 1.52 -16.45 -6.55
CA TYR A 835 1.51 -15.02 -6.31
C TYR A 835 0.15 -14.61 -5.77
N ARG A 836 0.12 -13.96 -4.60
CA ARG A 836 -1.11 -13.40 -4.03
C ARG A 836 -1.05 -11.88 -4.15
N SER A 837 -2.15 -11.28 -4.56
CA SER A 837 -2.23 -9.83 -4.79
C SER A 837 -3.60 -9.30 -4.38
N ALA A 838 -3.77 -7.98 -4.36
CA ALA A 838 -5.08 -7.36 -4.19
C ALA A 838 -6.09 -7.82 -5.26
N PHE A 839 -5.61 -8.18 -6.46
CA PHE A 839 -6.40 -8.66 -7.59
C PHE A 839 -7.04 -10.06 -7.42
N ASP A 840 -6.87 -10.69 -6.25
CA ASP A 840 -7.48 -11.97 -5.89
C ASP A 840 -8.73 -11.82 -4.97
N TYR A 841 -9.17 -10.60 -4.57
CA TYR A 841 -10.12 -10.41 -3.45
C TYR A 841 -11.23 -9.35 -3.59
#